data_AF-A0A6L8MDT9-F1
#
_entry.id   AF-A0A6L8MDT9-F1
#
_cell.length_a   1.000
_cell.length_b   1.000
_cell.length_c   1.000
_cell.angle_alpha   90.00
_cell.angle_beta   90.00
_cell.angle_gamma   90.00
#
_symmetry.space_group_name_H-M   'P 1'
#
loop_
_entity.id
_entity.type
_entity.pdbx_description
1 polymer ?
#
loop_
_entity_poly.entity_id
_entity_poly.type
_entity_poly.pdbx_seq_one_letter_code
_entity_poly.pdbx_strand_id
1 'polypeptide(L)'
;MAITAPVHADALPVAPSIDRPDDFDPEADAFAAAQGPFGIQMNALGDNVYANALAVQTLAAATDSNAQAAATSATQASGHRAAAQQAASDAGGYALASSNSATAAASSATAAQNSATAAAVAATSLTATSATSIAAGTGDKVFVIGGGKQFPEGEVVAITSKGAPGIRMFGTVKSYVGTALTVMVDGVEGAGTRADWVIGPGGQQGKQGIQGLTGGVNGGSLTGQLVERKAANITAAATINIWAADGNSATLVGATAVVSLGESPQPGAKFTLIAAAATPLINGANLVLPGGVDYTTTVGDRLEIFAETSTKMDVSIFKADGAPVIGGATYVTRTANVMLTRSDTGKFIDITSGTFTQTFDNLANLPASWSVWIRNSGSGDITIPASDDRTNWIMYTGETRLFMKDQVSLTLKSIVEVSFQKTIVTSGSFRTPPGYTSLTLELWGGGGSGAATAYASAAFATGGTGGSYILTTIPVADILSVSPDVTTTVGAGGLAVGASGSQLSNGNQGGSTTFGTYATANGGVGGTALAGSTNFATALSTASSPFGAQLTISGGIASYSGTNNPVPGGDTHKSGAGGGSAGGPATTQYTSYGGTSIYGGKGGDANLPGSAGVPMASNQASQAGVEPGGGGGGCKANSGFVSTSGAGARGRIIVRGNI
;
A
#
# COMPACT_ATOMS: atom_id res chain seq x y z
N MET A 1 -18.67 5.56 43.12
CA MET A 1 -19.14 5.83 44.49
C MET A 1 -20.53 5.24 44.64
N ALA A 2 -20.83 4.57 45.75
CA ALA A 2 -22.18 4.08 46.02
C ALA A 2 -22.99 5.19 46.69
N ILE A 3 -24.23 5.41 46.25
CA ILE A 3 -25.17 6.27 46.99
C ILE A 3 -25.52 5.54 48.28
N THR A 4 -25.35 6.22 49.41
CA THR A 4 -25.61 5.66 50.74
C THR A 4 -26.80 6.36 51.38
N ALA A 5 -27.49 5.68 52.30
CA ALA A 5 -28.62 6.28 53.00
C ALA A 5 -28.16 7.53 53.80
N PRO A 6 -29.00 8.57 53.92
CA PRO A 6 -28.72 9.72 54.78
C PRO A 6 -28.47 9.27 56.22
N VAL A 7 -27.43 9.81 56.84
CA VAL A 7 -27.22 9.64 58.30
C VAL A 7 -28.20 10.54 59.05
N HIS A 8 -28.83 10.05 60.11
CA HIS A 8 -29.80 10.84 60.89
C HIS A 8 -29.08 11.65 61.98
N ALA A 9 -29.68 12.79 62.34
CA ALA A 9 -29.33 13.53 63.54
C ALA A 9 -30.45 13.36 64.56
N ASP A 10 -30.09 13.18 65.83
CA ASP A 10 -31.05 13.05 66.91
C ASP A 10 -31.75 14.40 67.15
N ALA A 11 -33.05 14.35 67.49
CA ALA A 11 -33.76 15.57 67.82
C ALA A 11 -33.21 16.16 69.12
N LEU A 12 -33.04 17.48 69.13
CA LEU A 12 -32.66 18.18 70.36
C LEU A 12 -33.76 17.98 71.43
N PRO A 13 -33.38 17.87 72.72
CA PRO A 13 -34.33 17.88 73.83
C PRO A 13 -35.20 19.14 73.85
N VAL A 14 -36.27 19.14 74.63
CA VAL A 14 -37.13 20.32 74.78
C VAL A 14 -36.29 21.52 75.23
N ALA A 15 -36.42 22.64 74.51
CA ALA A 15 -35.69 23.84 74.85
C ALA A 15 -36.19 24.42 76.19
N PRO A 16 -35.29 24.97 77.03
CA PRO A 16 -35.68 25.57 78.30
C PRO A 16 -36.61 26.76 78.05
N SER A 17 -37.69 26.85 78.83
CA SER A 17 -38.71 27.90 78.69
C SER A 17 -38.89 28.67 79.99
N ILE A 18 -38.94 30.00 79.87
CA ILE A 18 -39.24 30.90 81.00
C ILE A 18 -40.65 30.68 81.58
N ASP A 19 -41.53 30.00 80.84
CA ASP A 19 -42.88 29.65 81.28
C ASP A 19 -42.92 28.41 82.20
N ARG A 20 -41.78 27.70 82.36
CA ARG A 20 -41.61 26.52 83.24
C ARG A 20 -40.34 26.65 84.09
N PRO A 21 -40.33 27.58 85.08
CA PRO A 21 -39.13 27.93 85.82
C PRO A 21 -38.55 26.78 86.65
N ASP A 22 -39.39 25.89 87.17
CA ASP A 22 -38.95 24.75 87.99
C ASP A 22 -38.14 23.71 87.19
N ASP A 23 -38.37 23.63 85.87
CA ASP A 23 -37.69 22.70 84.96
C ASP A 23 -36.60 23.39 84.11
N PHE A 24 -36.42 24.70 84.23
CA PHE A 24 -35.56 25.48 83.33
C PHE A 24 -34.10 25.05 83.37
N ASP A 25 -33.53 24.92 84.57
CA ASP A 25 -32.13 24.54 84.76
C ASP A 25 -31.83 23.11 84.24
N PRO A 26 -32.59 22.05 84.61
CA PRO A 26 -32.35 20.72 84.07
C PRO A 26 -32.58 20.61 82.56
N GLU A 27 -33.52 21.38 81.98
CA GLU A 27 -33.71 21.43 80.52
C GLU A 27 -32.61 22.22 79.80
N ALA A 28 -32.12 23.30 80.40
CA ALA A 28 -31.03 24.11 79.85
C ALA A 28 -29.73 23.31 79.79
N ASP A 29 -29.39 22.56 80.85
CA ASP A 29 -28.21 21.70 80.88
C ASP A 29 -28.33 20.55 79.86
N ALA A 30 -29.49 19.88 79.78
CA ALA A 30 -29.72 18.80 78.83
C ALA A 30 -29.68 19.28 77.37
N PHE A 31 -30.28 20.44 77.08
CA PHE A 31 -30.26 21.05 75.76
C PHE A 31 -28.85 21.49 75.36
N ALA A 32 -28.13 22.18 76.25
CA ALA A 32 -26.76 22.62 76.00
C ALA A 32 -25.79 21.45 75.79
N ALA A 33 -25.94 20.37 76.57
CA ALA A 33 -25.15 19.15 76.41
C ALA A 33 -25.40 18.47 75.05
N ALA A 34 -26.63 18.52 74.52
CA ALA A 34 -27.01 17.91 73.25
C ALA A 34 -26.56 18.73 72.01
N GLN A 35 -26.29 20.03 72.13
CA GLN A 35 -25.89 20.89 71.00
C GLN A 35 -24.58 20.47 70.32
N GLY A 36 -23.57 20.06 71.10
CA GLY A 36 -22.28 19.61 70.57
C GLY A 36 -22.40 18.35 69.70
N PRO A 37 -22.97 17.24 70.22
CA PRO A 37 -23.27 16.04 69.44
C PRO A 37 -24.16 16.31 68.23
N PHE A 38 -25.20 17.14 68.36
CA PHE A 38 -26.09 17.51 67.25
C PHE A 38 -25.34 18.20 66.11
N GLY A 39 -24.41 19.13 66.41
CA GLY A 39 -23.57 19.78 65.41
C GLY A 39 -22.67 18.79 64.65
N ILE A 40 -22.12 17.80 65.33
CA ILE A 40 -21.31 16.73 64.71
C ILE A 40 -22.19 15.87 63.78
N GLN A 41 -23.37 15.46 64.24
CA GLN A 41 -24.31 14.65 63.45
C GLN A 41 -24.82 15.42 62.20
N MET A 42 -25.11 16.72 62.34
CA MET A 42 -25.52 17.58 61.23
C MET A 42 -24.41 17.79 60.19
N ASN A 43 -23.15 17.94 60.61
CA ASN A 43 -22.02 17.99 59.70
C ASN A 43 -21.85 16.66 58.95
N ALA A 44 -21.98 15.53 59.64
CA ALA A 44 -21.94 14.21 59.01
C ALA A 44 -23.08 13.99 57.99
N LEU A 45 -24.28 14.50 58.26
CA LEU A 45 -25.38 14.51 57.29
C LEU A 45 -25.04 15.38 56.06
N GLY A 46 -24.46 16.56 56.27
CA GLY A 46 -23.98 17.42 55.18
C GLY A 46 -22.94 16.74 54.28
N ASP A 47 -21.94 16.09 54.88
CA ASP A 47 -20.91 15.33 54.16
C ASP A 47 -21.52 14.16 53.37
N ASN A 48 -22.46 13.43 53.97
CA ASN A 48 -23.17 12.34 53.30
C ASN A 48 -23.97 12.83 52.08
N VAL A 49 -24.74 13.91 52.23
CA VAL A 49 -25.54 14.50 51.15
C VAL A 49 -24.63 15.00 50.02
N TYR A 50 -23.51 15.64 50.36
CA TYR A 50 -22.53 16.11 49.38
C TYR A 50 -21.86 14.95 48.62
N ALA A 51 -21.44 13.90 49.34
CA ALA A 51 -20.87 12.70 48.73
C ALA A 51 -21.88 12.00 47.80
N ASN A 52 -23.15 11.92 48.21
CA ASN A 52 -24.22 11.39 47.37
C ASN A 52 -24.45 12.25 46.12
N ALA A 53 -24.42 13.58 46.22
CA ALA A 53 -24.54 14.47 45.06
C ALA A 53 -23.39 14.30 44.06
N LEU A 54 -22.15 14.15 44.54
CA LEU A 54 -20.98 13.88 43.70
C LEU A 54 -21.07 12.51 43.01
N ALA A 55 -21.55 11.49 43.73
CA ALA A 55 -21.80 10.17 43.18
C ALA A 55 -22.85 10.20 42.06
N VAL A 56 -23.94 10.94 42.25
CA VAL A 56 -24.99 11.16 41.23
C VAL A 56 -24.42 11.86 40.00
N GLN A 57 -23.64 12.94 40.17
CA GLN A 57 -23.01 13.65 39.04
C GLN A 57 -22.08 12.74 38.24
N THR A 58 -21.28 11.92 38.92
CA THR A 58 -20.39 10.95 38.27
C THR A 58 -21.19 9.91 37.48
N LEU A 59 -22.28 9.40 38.07
CA LEU A 59 -23.16 8.44 37.41
C LEU A 59 -23.87 9.04 36.18
N ALA A 60 -24.28 10.31 36.25
CA ALA A 60 -24.88 11.02 35.12
C ALA A 60 -23.89 11.16 33.95
N ALA A 61 -22.65 11.60 34.22
CA ALA A 61 -21.61 11.71 33.19
C ALA A 61 -21.26 10.35 32.55
N ALA A 62 -21.24 9.28 33.35
CA ALA A 62 -21.05 7.92 32.84
C ALA A 62 -22.24 7.47 31.97
N THR A 63 -23.47 7.82 32.36
CA THR A 63 -24.69 7.53 31.58
C THR A 63 -24.69 8.23 30.24
N ASP A 64 -24.31 9.51 30.19
CA ASP A 64 -24.20 10.27 28.92
C ASP A 64 -23.11 9.71 27.99
N SER A 65 -21.99 9.26 28.57
CA SER A 65 -20.93 8.59 27.80
C SER A 65 -21.42 7.26 27.22
N ASN A 66 -22.15 6.47 28.01
CA ASN A 66 -22.75 5.21 27.58
C ASN A 66 -23.82 5.43 26.50
N ALA A 67 -24.64 6.48 26.61
CA ALA A 67 -25.65 6.84 25.62
C ALA A 67 -25.01 7.22 24.26
N GLN A 68 -23.92 7.99 24.29
CA GLN A 68 -23.16 8.33 23.07
C GLN A 68 -22.53 7.08 22.43
N ALA A 69 -21.94 6.18 23.23
CA ALA A 69 -21.39 4.92 22.72
C ALA A 69 -22.46 4.01 22.09
N ALA A 70 -23.66 3.96 22.68
CA ALA A 70 -24.80 3.24 22.12
C ALA A 70 -25.27 3.85 20.78
N ALA A 71 -25.31 5.18 20.67
CA ALA A 71 -25.66 5.88 19.42
C ALA A 71 -24.65 5.60 18.30
N THR A 72 -23.34 5.62 18.60
CA THR A 72 -22.29 5.25 17.63
C THR A 72 -22.44 3.79 17.18
N SER A 73 -22.78 2.88 18.09
CA SER A 73 -22.99 1.46 17.77
C SER A 73 -24.22 1.25 16.86
N ALA A 74 -25.31 1.99 17.07
CA ALA A 74 -26.50 1.94 16.22
C ALA A 74 -26.24 2.42 14.78
N THR A 75 -25.44 3.46 14.62
CA THR A 75 -25.01 3.96 13.30
C THR A 75 -24.17 2.92 12.56
N GLN A 76 -23.20 2.30 13.24
CA GLN A 76 -22.38 1.22 12.66
C GLN A 76 -23.24 0.02 12.22
N ALA A 77 -24.20 -0.41 13.06
CA ALA A 77 -25.12 -1.50 12.71
C ALA A 77 -25.98 -1.18 11.46
N SER A 78 -26.41 0.07 11.30
CA SER A 78 -27.13 0.51 10.10
C SER A 78 -26.24 0.49 8.85
N GLY A 79 -24.96 0.86 8.98
CA GLY A 79 -23.96 0.73 7.91
C GLY A 79 -23.73 -0.72 7.49
N HIS A 80 -23.57 -1.63 8.45
CA HIS A 80 -23.42 -3.07 8.17
C HIS A 80 -24.65 -3.67 7.48
N ARG A 81 -25.87 -3.27 7.87
CA ARG A 81 -27.11 -3.69 7.19
C ARG A 81 -27.15 -3.23 5.73
N ALA A 82 -26.79 -1.97 5.46
CA ALA A 82 -26.76 -1.44 4.10
C ALA A 82 -25.73 -2.19 3.22
N ALA A 83 -24.54 -2.46 3.76
CA ALA A 83 -23.51 -3.25 3.08
C ALA A 83 -23.99 -4.68 2.76
N ALA A 84 -24.70 -5.33 3.69
CA ALA A 84 -25.27 -6.66 3.48
C ALA A 84 -26.36 -6.69 2.39
N GLN A 85 -27.20 -5.65 2.32
CA GLN A 85 -28.23 -5.52 1.28
C GLN A 85 -27.62 -5.32 -0.11
N GLN A 86 -26.54 -4.52 -0.20
CA GLN A 86 -25.80 -4.36 -1.46
C GLN A 86 -25.16 -5.68 -1.89
N ALA A 87 -24.47 -6.39 -0.99
CA ALA A 87 -23.85 -7.68 -1.29
C ALA A 87 -24.86 -8.74 -1.76
N ALA A 88 -26.07 -8.76 -1.18
CA ALA A 88 -27.15 -9.64 -1.62
C ALA A 88 -27.65 -9.30 -3.04
N SER A 89 -27.69 -8.01 -3.39
CA SER A 89 -28.10 -7.55 -4.71
C SER A 89 -27.05 -7.90 -5.78
N ASP A 90 -25.77 -7.71 -5.46
CA ASP A 90 -24.65 -8.07 -6.33
C ASP A 90 -24.61 -9.59 -6.58
N ALA A 91 -24.83 -10.41 -5.53
CA ALA A 91 -24.94 -11.86 -5.66
C ALA A 91 -26.08 -12.29 -6.61
N GLY A 92 -27.22 -11.61 -6.55
CA GLY A 92 -28.32 -11.82 -7.50
C GLY A 92 -27.94 -11.48 -8.94
N GLY A 93 -27.20 -10.39 -9.14
CA GLY A 93 -26.65 -10.00 -10.44
C GLY A 93 -25.70 -11.05 -11.03
N TYR A 94 -24.77 -11.56 -10.22
CA TYR A 94 -23.85 -12.62 -10.65
C TYR A 94 -24.57 -13.93 -10.98
N ALA A 95 -25.59 -14.31 -10.22
CA ALA A 95 -26.40 -15.50 -10.52
C ALA A 95 -27.12 -15.38 -11.86
N LEU A 96 -27.70 -14.21 -12.17
CA LEU A 96 -28.36 -13.96 -13.46
C LEU A 96 -27.35 -13.99 -14.62
N ALA A 97 -26.19 -13.36 -14.46
CA ALA A 97 -25.12 -13.39 -15.47
C ALA A 97 -24.63 -14.82 -15.76
N SER A 98 -24.51 -15.65 -14.72
CA SER A 98 -24.17 -17.07 -14.85
C SER A 98 -25.25 -17.84 -15.61
N SER A 99 -26.53 -17.62 -15.31
CA SER A 99 -27.65 -18.27 -16.01
C SER A 99 -27.71 -17.89 -17.49
N ASN A 100 -27.45 -16.62 -17.82
CA ASN A 100 -27.39 -16.15 -19.20
C ASN A 100 -26.23 -16.78 -19.97
N SER A 101 -25.06 -16.88 -19.32
CA SER A 101 -23.88 -17.52 -19.91
C SER A 101 -24.10 -19.01 -20.17
N ALA A 102 -24.74 -19.73 -19.25
CA ALA A 102 -25.12 -21.12 -19.43
C ALA A 102 -26.11 -21.32 -20.60
N THR A 103 -27.10 -20.43 -20.71
CA THR A 103 -28.07 -20.43 -21.82
C THR A 103 -27.37 -20.20 -23.17
N ALA A 104 -26.46 -19.22 -23.24
CA ALA A 104 -25.68 -18.95 -24.45
C ALA A 104 -24.83 -20.16 -24.87
N ALA A 105 -24.16 -20.82 -23.90
CA ALA A 105 -23.38 -22.03 -24.17
C ALA A 105 -24.26 -23.18 -24.72
N ALA A 106 -25.46 -23.38 -24.18
CA ALA A 106 -26.40 -24.39 -24.67
C ALA A 106 -26.88 -24.09 -26.11
N SER A 107 -27.13 -22.81 -26.43
CA SER A 107 -27.45 -22.39 -27.80
C SER A 107 -26.27 -22.64 -28.76
N SER A 108 -25.04 -22.32 -28.36
CA SER A 108 -23.84 -22.59 -29.17
C SER A 108 -23.61 -24.09 -29.40
N ALA A 109 -23.85 -24.94 -28.40
CA ALA A 109 -23.76 -26.39 -28.55
C ALA A 109 -24.79 -26.93 -29.57
N THR A 110 -26.02 -26.41 -29.53
CA THR A 110 -27.07 -26.75 -30.50
C THR A 110 -26.70 -26.31 -31.92
N ALA A 111 -26.14 -25.11 -32.07
CA ALA A 111 -25.66 -24.61 -33.36
C ALA A 111 -24.54 -25.49 -33.94
N ALA A 112 -23.57 -25.90 -33.12
CA ALA A 112 -22.50 -26.80 -33.53
C ALA A 112 -23.03 -28.17 -33.99
N GLN A 113 -24.01 -28.73 -33.28
CA GLN A 113 -24.65 -29.99 -33.67
C GLN A 113 -25.38 -29.87 -35.02
N ASN A 114 -26.09 -28.76 -35.25
CA ASN A 114 -26.76 -28.50 -36.53
C ASN A 114 -25.76 -28.37 -37.69
N SER A 115 -24.63 -27.68 -37.47
CA SER A 115 -23.56 -27.59 -38.46
C SER A 115 -22.92 -28.95 -38.76
N ALA A 116 -22.70 -29.80 -37.75
CA ALA A 116 -22.18 -31.14 -37.94
C ALA A 116 -23.15 -32.02 -38.76
N THR A 117 -24.45 -31.96 -38.47
CA THR A 117 -25.48 -32.67 -39.25
C THR A 117 -25.52 -32.17 -40.70
N ALA A 118 -25.46 -30.85 -40.92
CA ALA A 118 -25.43 -30.27 -42.26
C ALA A 118 -24.19 -30.71 -43.06
N ALA A 119 -23.02 -30.74 -42.42
CA ALA A 119 -21.78 -31.21 -43.03
C ALA A 119 -21.83 -32.71 -43.38
N ALA A 120 -22.42 -33.54 -42.52
CA ALA A 120 -22.60 -34.97 -42.79
C ALA A 120 -23.55 -35.20 -43.98
N VAL A 121 -24.66 -34.47 -44.05
CA VAL A 121 -25.59 -34.53 -45.20
C VAL A 121 -24.86 -34.10 -46.49
N ALA A 122 -24.09 -33.01 -46.46
CA ALA A 122 -23.30 -32.57 -47.61
C ALA A 122 -22.25 -33.60 -48.04
N ALA A 123 -21.54 -34.25 -47.12
CA ALA A 123 -20.57 -35.30 -47.47
C ALA A 123 -21.24 -36.51 -48.15
N THR A 124 -22.44 -36.91 -47.70
CA THR A 124 -23.18 -38.02 -48.32
C THR A 124 -23.75 -37.70 -49.70
N SER A 125 -23.91 -36.42 -50.06
CA SER A 125 -24.40 -36.02 -51.39
C SER A 125 -23.32 -36.05 -52.47
N LEU A 126 -22.04 -36.00 -52.08
CA LEU A 126 -20.87 -36.05 -52.97
C LEU A 126 -20.48 -37.46 -53.42
N THR A 127 -21.00 -38.52 -52.78
CA THR A 127 -20.70 -39.90 -53.13
C THR A 127 -21.98 -40.66 -53.54
N ALA A 128 -21.89 -41.46 -54.60
CA ALA A 128 -22.95 -42.33 -55.09
C ALA A 128 -22.48 -43.76 -55.30
N THR A 129 -23.43 -44.69 -55.34
CA THR A 129 -23.21 -46.09 -55.69
C THR A 129 -24.09 -46.44 -56.88
N SER A 130 -23.57 -47.22 -57.84
CA SER A 130 -24.31 -47.70 -59.00
C SER A 130 -24.21 -49.21 -59.16
N ALA A 131 -25.36 -49.84 -59.38
CA ALA A 131 -25.47 -51.27 -59.69
C ALA A 131 -25.51 -51.56 -61.21
N THR A 132 -25.27 -50.55 -62.06
CA THR A 132 -25.32 -50.72 -63.51
C THR A 132 -24.13 -51.58 -63.98
N SER A 133 -24.43 -52.67 -64.70
CA SER A 133 -23.41 -53.58 -65.23
C SER A 133 -22.68 -52.93 -66.42
N ILE A 134 -21.46 -52.47 -66.19
CA ILE A 134 -20.64 -51.72 -67.15
C ILE A 134 -19.25 -52.33 -67.22
N ALA A 135 -18.72 -52.49 -68.43
CA ALA A 135 -17.32 -52.82 -68.65
C ALA A 135 -16.45 -51.58 -68.50
N ALA A 136 -15.38 -51.68 -67.70
CA ALA A 136 -14.37 -50.65 -67.57
C ALA A 136 -13.78 -50.31 -68.95
N GLY A 137 -13.87 -49.06 -69.36
CA GLY A 137 -13.47 -48.62 -70.71
C GLY A 137 -13.73 -47.13 -70.91
N THR A 138 -13.04 -46.53 -71.88
CA THR A 138 -13.20 -45.11 -72.23
C THR A 138 -14.50 -44.85 -73.00
N GLY A 139 -14.83 -43.57 -73.16
CA GLY A 139 -16.05 -43.08 -73.81
C GLY A 139 -17.19 -42.81 -72.84
N ASP A 140 -18.37 -42.47 -73.37
CA ASP A 140 -19.54 -42.17 -72.56
C ASP A 140 -20.04 -43.43 -71.84
N LYS A 141 -20.16 -43.36 -70.51
CA LYS A 141 -20.73 -44.39 -69.65
C LYS A 141 -21.92 -43.83 -68.87
N VAL A 142 -23.03 -44.57 -68.85
CA VAL A 142 -24.27 -44.14 -68.16
C VAL A 142 -24.50 -45.01 -66.93
N PHE A 143 -24.38 -44.41 -65.76
CA PHE A 143 -24.62 -45.05 -64.46
C PHE A 143 -26.00 -44.68 -63.94
N VAL A 144 -26.71 -45.66 -63.40
CA VAL A 144 -27.93 -45.41 -62.61
C VAL A 144 -27.52 -45.26 -61.15
N ILE A 145 -27.76 -44.08 -60.57
CA ILE A 145 -27.49 -43.73 -59.17
C ILE A 145 -28.76 -43.17 -58.49
N GLY A 146 -28.75 -43.06 -57.16
CA GLY A 146 -29.87 -42.42 -56.44
C GLY A 146 -29.93 -40.92 -56.71
N GLY A 147 -31.15 -40.38 -56.88
CA GLY A 147 -31.41 -38.94 -57.12
C GLY A 147 -30.90 -38.01 -56.00
N GLY A 148 -30.71 -36.72 -56.32
CA GLY A 148 -30.35 -35.69 -55.33
C GLY A 148 -28.87 -35.67 -54.90
N LYS A 149 -27.97 -36.19 -55.74
CA LYS A 149 -26.52 -36.17 -55.56
C LYS A 149 -25.89 -34.93 -56.21
N GLN A 150 -24.72 -34.50 -55.74
CA GLN A 150 -24.02 -33.32 -56.24
C GLN A 150 -22.98 -33.70 -57.32
N PHE A 151 -23.46 -33.97 -58.53
CA PHE A 151 -22.62 -34.20 -59.71
C PHE A 151 -23.01 -33.21 -60.82
N PRO A 152 -22.58 -31.94 -60.72
CA PRO A 152 -22.83 -30.96 -61.78
C PRO A 152 -22.06 -31.31 -63.05
N GLU A 153 -22.54 -30.85 -64.20
CA GLU A 153 -21.82 -31.00 -65.47
C GLU A 153 -20.43 -30.35 -65.39
N GLY A 154 -19.41 -31.03 -65.92
CA GLY A 154 -18.02 -30.58 -65.89
C GLY A 154 -17.22 -31.02 -64.66
N GLU A 155 -17.85 -31.60 -63.64
CA GLU A 155 -17.16 -32.11 -62.46
C GLU A 155 -16.33 -33.37 -62.80
N VAL A 156 -15.11 -33.46 -62.29
CA VAL A 156 -14.26 -34.65 -62.47
C VAL A 156 -14.61 -35.67 -61.40
N VAL A 157 -14.84 -36.91 -61.81
CA VAL A 157 -15.26 -37.99 -60.92
C VAL A 157 -14.34 -39.20 -61.06
N ALA A 158 -14.15 -39.88 -59.94
CA ALA A 158 -13.53 -41.20 -59.89
C ALA A 158 -14.62 -42.26 -59.67
N ILE A 159 -14.57 -43.32 -60.46
CA ILE A 159 -15.54 -44.40 -60.48
C ILE A 159 -14.79 -45.70 -60.20
N THR A 160 -15.00 -46.30 -59.04
CA THR A 160 -14.21 -47.44 -58.55
C THR A 160 -15.14 -48.61 -58.21
N SER A 161 -14.77 -49.84 -58.61
CA SER A 161 -15.52 -51.02 -58.19
C SER A 161 -15.26 -51.31 -56.70
N LYS A 162 -16.34 -51.50 -55.92
CA LYS A 162 -16.25 -51.76 -54.47
C LYS A 162 -15.58 -53.09 -54.15
N GLY A 163 -15.91 -54.14 -54.89
CA GLY A 163 -15.39 -55.50 -54.74
C GLY A 163 -14.06 -55.75 -55.44
N ALA A 164 -13.65 -54.86 -56.34
CA ALA A 164 -12.34 -54.90 -56.99
C ALA A 164 -11.74 -53.49 -57.18
N PRO A 165 -11.16 -52.88 -56.12
CA PRO A 165 -10.69 -51.49 -56.16
C PRO A 165 -9.59 -51.18 -57.19
N GLY A 166 -8.92 -52.20 -57.74
CA GLY A 166 -7.98 -52.06 -58.85
C GLY A 166 -8.62 -51.85 -60.22
N ILE A 167 -9.96 -51.89 -60.30
CA ILE A 167 -10.73 -51.55 -61.50
C ILE A 167 -11.38 -50.19 -61.27
N ARG A 168 -10.89 -49.17 -62.00
CA ARG A 168 -11.28 -47.77 -61.83
C ARG A 168 -11.43 -47.08 -63.19
N MET A 169 -12.31 -46.09 -63.23
CA MET A 169 -12.50 -45.17 -64.35
C MET A 169 -12.41 -43.74 -63.82
N PHE A 170 -11.77 -42.87 -64.59
CA PHE A 170 -11.69 -41.44 -64.35
C PHE A 170 -12.34 -40.72 -65.54
N GLY A 171 -13.08 -39.66 -65.25
CA GLY A 171 -13.76 -38.92 -66.30
C GLY A 171 -14.51 -37.72 -65.78
N THR A 172 -15.13 -36.99 -66.70
CA THR A 172 -15.88 -35.77 -66.41
C THR A 172 -17.37 -36.03 -66.54
N VAL A 173 -18.17 -35.51 -65.61
CA VAL A 173 -19.63 -35.58 -65.66
C VAL A 173 -20.12 -34.83 -66.89
N LYS A 174 -20.83 -35.54 -67.77
CA LYS A 174 -21.42 -35.01 -69.00
C LYS A 174 -22.88 -34.58 -68.77
N SER A 175 -23.61 -35.30 -67.94
CA SER A 175 -24.96 -34.92 -67.52
C SER A 175 -25.41 -35.73 -66.31
N TYR A 176 -26.28 -35.14 -65.49
CA TYR A 176 -26.97 -35.87 -64.41
C TYR A 176 -28.44 -35.44 -64.34
N VAL A 177 -29.35 -36.33 -64.73
CA VAL A 177 -30.79 -36.05 -64.76
C VAL A 177 -31.56 -37.20 -64.12
N GLY A 178 -32.38 -36.88 -63.12
CA GLY A 178 -33.12 -37.86 -62.33
C GLY A 178 -32.17 -38.81 -61.60
N THR A 179 -32.03 -40.03 -62.12
CA THR A 179 -31.14 -41.08 -61.59
C THR A 179 -30.03 -41.48 -62.58
N ALA A 180 -29.98 -40.87 -63.76
CA ALA A 180 -29.03 -41.23 -64.82
C ALA A 180 -27.84 -40.24 -64.82
N LEU A 181 -26.67 -40.73 -64.43
CA LEU A 181 -25.39 -40.01 -64.48
C LEU A 181 -24.60 -40.48 -65.71
N THR A 182 -24.37 -39.58 -66.66
CA THR A 182 -23.49 -39.83 -67.81
C THR A 182 -22.12 -39.23 -67.55
N VAL A 183 -21.08 -40.05 -67.63
CA VAL A 183 -19.67 -39.64 -67.46
C VAL A 183 -18.91 -39.92 -68.74
N MET A 184 -18.17 -38.93 -69.23
CA MET A 184 -17.20 -39.10 -70.30
C MET A 184 -15.91 -39.63 -69.69
N VAL A 185 -15.65 -40.93 -69.82
CA VAL A 185 -14.47 -41.59 -69.26
C VAL A 185 -13.28 -41.44 -70.20
N ASP A 186 -12.19 -40.86 -69.72
CA ASP A 186 -10.96 -40.62 -70.47
C ASP A 186 -9.75 -41.40 -69.91
N GLY A 187 -9.84 -41.92 -68.68
CA GLY A 187 -8.83 -42.78 -68.04
C GLY A 187 -9.41 -44.05 -67.43
N VAL A 188 -8.71 -45.18 -67.55
CA VAL A 188 -9.12 -46.48 -67.01
C VAL A 188 -7.91 -47.20 -66.39
N GLU A 189 -8.13 -47.84 -65.25
CA GLU A 189 -7.21 -48.78 -64.63
C GLU A 189 -7.89 -50.13 -64.44
N GLY A 190 -7.17 -51.20 -64.75
CA GLY A 190 -7.72 -52.56 -64.76
C GLY A 190 -8.69 -52.80 -65.92
N ALA A 191 -9.29 -53.99 -65.95
CA ALA A 191 -10.25 -54.39 -66.98
C ALA A 191 -11.32 -55.32 -66.39
N GLY A 192 -12.50 -55.34 -67.00
CA GLY A 192 -13.60 -56.25 -66.64
C GLY A 192 -14.95 -55.54 -66.46
N THR A 193 -16.02 -56.34 -66.42
CA THR A 193 -17.40 -55.88 -66.18
C THR A 193 -17.76 -55.95 -64.71
N ARG A 194 -18.28 -54.84 -64.17
CA ARG A 194 -18.66 -54.71 -62.75
C ARG A 194 -20.03 -54.05 -62.61
N ALA A 195 -20.67 -54.30 -61.48
CA ALA A 195 -22.02 -53.82 -61.13
C ALA A 195 -22.07 -53.31 -59.68
N ASP A 196 -20.96 -52.81 -59.16
CA ASP A 196 -20.76 -52.39 -57.77
C ASP A 196 -19.93 -51.10 -57.69
N TRP A 197 -20.24 -50.15 -58.58
CA TRP A 197 -19.49 -48.92 -58.74
C TRP A 197 -19.75 -47.95 -57.59
N VAL A 198 -18.68 -47.33 -57.10
CA VAL A 198 -18.70 -46.19 -56.18
C VAL A 198 -18.15 -44.98 -56.93
N ILE A 199 -18.91 -43.88 -56.90
CA ILE A 199 -18.66 -42.67 -57.68
C ILE A 199 -18.52 -41.51 -56.71
N GLY A 200 -17.44 -40.74 -56.81
CA GLY A 200 -17.21 -39.56 -55.99
C GLY A 200 -16.27 -38.56 -56.68
N PRO A 201 -15.94 -37.43 -56.02
CA PRO A 201 -15.05 -36.43 -56.58
C PRO A 201 -13.69 -37.05 -56.92
N GLY A 202 -13.19 -36.78 -58.13
CA GLY A 202 -11.93 -37.29 -58.64
C GLY A 202 -10.96 -36.15 -58.95
N GLY A 203 -9.66 -36.40 -58.78
CA GLY A 203 -8.65 -35.54 -59.40
C GLY A 203 -8.50 -35.86 -60.89
N GLN A 204 -8.14 -34.87 -61.72
CA GLN A 204 -7.64 -35.17 -63.07
C GLN A 204 -6.41 -36.09 -62.96
N GLN A 205 -6.38 -37.16 -63.75
CA GLN A 205 -5.21 -38.03 -63.81
C GLN A 205 -4.01 -37.20 -64.30
N GLY A 206 -2.96 -37.12 -63.48
CA GLY A 206 -1.70 -36.50 -63.90
C GLY A 206 -1.13 -37.25 -65.11
N LYS A 207 -0.58 -36.53 -66.10
CA LYS A 207 0.21 -37.15 -67.18
C LYS A 207 1.30 -38.02 -66.55
N GLN A 208 1.46 -39.27 -67.00
CA GLN A 208 2.44 -40.22 -66.46
C GLN A 208 3.84 -39.57 -66.39
N GLY A 209 4.37 -39.42 -65.18
CA GLY A 209 5.69 -38.83 -64.94
C GLY A 209 6.83 -39.76 -65.32
N ILE A 210 7.96 -39.18 -65.74
CA ILE A 210 9.24 -39.88 -65.90
C ILE A 210 9.75 -40.44 -64.55
N GLN A 211 10.42 -41.59 -64.59
CA GLN A 211 11.06 -42.28 -63.46
C GLN A 211 12.00 -41.34 -62.68
N GLY A 212 11.88 -41.30 -61.34
CA GLY A 212 12.41 -40.23 -60.50
C GLY A 212 13.94 -40.10 -60.42
N LEU A 213 14.43 -38.85 -60.38
CA LEU A 213 15.79 -38.51 -59.93
C LEU A 213 15.83 -38.36 -58.40
N THR A 214 16.97 -38.76 -57.85
CA THR A 214 17.50 -38.52 -56.50
C THR A 214 17.11 -37.14 -55.93
N GLY A 215 16.67 -37.13 -54.67
CA GLY A 215 16.12 -35.96 -53.97
C GLY A 215 17.02 -34.72 -54.03
N GLY A 216 16.47 -33.63 -54.56
CA GLY A 216 17.02 -32.29 -54.47
C GLY A 216 16.34 -31.48 -53.36
N VAL A 217 17.09 -30.59 -52.70
CA VAL A 217 16.69 -29.73 -51.58
C VAL A 217 15.87 -28.49 -51.97
N ASN A 218 15.35 -28.44 -53.19
CA ASN A 218 14.47 -27.34 -53.60
C ASN A 218 13.04 -27.67 -53.15
N GLY A 219 12.66 -27.08 -52.01
CA GLY A 219 11.33 -27.06 -51.40
C GLY A 219 10.20 -27.68 -52.23
N GLY A 220 9.95 -28.96 -51.99
CA GLY A 220 8.73 -29.66 -52.37
C GLY A 220 7.88 -29.96 -51.14
N SER A 221 6.61 -30.30 -51.36
CA SER A 221 5.75 -30.79 -50.28
C SER A 221 6.26 -32.15 -49.80
N LEU A 222 6.62 -32.24 -48.51
CA LEU A 222 6.98 -33.51 -47.89
C LEU A 222 5.77 -34.45 -47.92
N THR A 223 5.93 -35.65 -48.46
CA THR A 223 4.90 -36.70 -48.46
C THR A 223 4.95 -37.58 -47.20
N GLY A 224 5.86 -37.27 -46.27
CA GLY A 224 6.05 -37.93 -44.98
C GLY A 224 6.63 -36.99 -43.91
N GLN A 225 6.84 -37.49 -42.69
CA GLN A 225 7.38 -36.68 -41.59
C GLN A 225 8.83 -36.24 -41.87
N LEU A 226 9.15 -34.98 -41.56
CA LEU A 226 10.53 -34.51 -41.46
C LEU A 226 11.13 -35.05 -40.17
N VAL A 227 12.13 -35.92 -40.26
CA VAL A 227 12.89 -36.40 -39.10
C VAL A 227 14.23 -35.67 -39.05
N GLU A 228 14.39 -34.78 -38.07
CA GLU A 228 15.63 -34.07 -37.86
C GLU A 228 16.71 -34.99 -37.29
N ARG A 229 17.93 -34.90 -37.84
CA ARG A 229 19.08 -35.66 -37.33
C ARG A 229 19.68 -34.96 -36.11
N LYS A 230 19.88 -35.70 -35.02
CA LYS A 230 20.62 -35.25 -33.84
C LYS A 230 22.13 -35.46 -34.03
N ALA A 231 22.92 -34.41 -33.86
CA ALA A 231 24.38 -34.44 -33.85
C ALA A 231 24.93 -34.95 -32.50
N ALA A 232 26.25 -35.18 -32.46
CA ALA A 232 26.95 -35.50 -31.22
C ALA A 232 26.84 -34.39 -30.17
N ASN A 233 27.11 -34.72 -28.90
CA ASN A 233 27.10 -33.74 -27.81
C ASN A 233 28.14 -32.64 -28.07
N ILE A 234 27.74 -31.38 -27.89
CA ILE A 234 28.63 -30.21 -28.01
C ILE A 234 29.07 -29.81 -26.62
N THR A 235 30.38 -29.75 -26.39
CA THR A 235 30.95 -29.35 -25.10
C THR A 235 31.05 -27.83 -25.01
N ALA A 236 30.56 -27.24 -23.93
CA ALA A 236 30.57 -25.82 -23.67
C ALA A 236 32.00 -25.27 -23.57
N ALA A 237 32.25 -24.19 -24.31
CA ALA A 237 33.47 -23.40 -24.33
C ALA A 237 33.10 -21.94 -24.66
N ALA A 238 34.03 -21.00 -24.46
CA ALA A 238 33.81 -19.58 -24.79
C ALA A 238 33.28 -19.40 -26.23
N THR A 239 33.87 -20.12 -27.18
CA THR A 239 33.37 -20.22 -28.54
C THR A 239 33.08 -21.68 -28.85
N ILE A 240 31.84 -21.99 -29.21
CA ILE A 240 31.46 -23.27 -29.82
C ILE A 240 31.02 -23.01 -31.26
N ASN A 241 31.09 -24.02 -32.13
CA ASN A 241 30.54 -23.93 -33.49
C ASN A 241 29.45 -24.97 -33.66
N ILE A 242 28.18 -24.54 -33.55
CA ILE A 242 27.03 -25.44 -33.69
C ILE A 242 26.77 -25.83 -35.15
N TRP A 243 27.25 -25.03 -36.09
CA TRP A 243 27.00 -25.20 -37.52
C TRP A 243 27.91 -26.22 -38.19
N ALA A 244 29.05 -26.52 -37.55
CA ALA A 244 29.93 -27.62 -37.95
C ALA A 244 29.42 -28.98 -37.46
N ALA A 245 28.35 -29.02 -36.66
CA ALA A 245 27.80 -30.25 -36.12
C ALA A 245 27.00 -31.04 -37.17
N ASP A 246 27.14 -32.37 -37.17
CA ASP A 246 26.48 -33.26 -38.12
C ASP A 246 25.01 -33.53 -37.74
N GLY A 247 24.14 -32.52 -37.85
CA GLY A 247 22.73 -32.60 -37.48
C GLY A 247 22.04 -31.23 -37.39
N ASN A 248 20.74 -31.23 -37.09
CA ASN A 248 19.93 -30.02 -36.89
C ASN A 248 19.69 -29.74 -35.39
N SER A 249 20.05 -30.69 -34.53
CA SER A 249 19.98 -30.55 -33.08
C SER A 249 21.16 -31.18 -32.38
N ALA A 250 21.51 -30.73 -31.18
CA ALA A 250 22.54 -31.34 -30.34
C ALA A 250 22.24 -31.16 -28.84
N THR A 251 22.94 -31.92 -28.01
CA THR A 251 22.93 -31.72 -26.55
C THR A 251 24.15 -30.88 -26.14
N LEU A 252 23.92 -29.78 -25.42
CA LEU A 252 24.96 -28.92 -24.86
C LEU A 252 25.38 -29.44 -23.49
N VAL A 253 26.65 -29.80 -23.32
CA VAL A 253 27.22 -30.37 -22.09
C VAL A 253 28.33 -29.49 -21.53
N GLY A 254 28.54 -29.50 -20.21
CA GLY A 254 29.57 -28.71 -19.53
C GLY A 254 29.06 -27.38 -18.96
N ALA A 255 29.88 -26.71 -18.15
CA ALA A 255 29.48 -25.51 -17.39
C ALA A 255 30.27 -24.24 -17.78
N THR A 256 31.10 -24.31 -18.82
CA THR A 256 31.88 -23.17 -19.30
C THR A 256 30.96 -22.13 -19.92
N ALA A 257 31.23 -20.84 -19.66
CA ALA A 257 30.48 -19.75 -20.28
C ALA A 257 30.66 -19.75 -21.81
N VAL A 258 29.55 -19.65 -22.55
CA VAL A 258 29.50 -19.55 -24.01
C VAL A 258 29.20 -18.12 -24.39
N VAL A 259 30.05 -17.52 -25.23
CA VAL A 259 29.91 -16.14 -25.73
C VAL A 259 29.63 -16.11 -27.24
N SER A 260 29.77 -17.24 -27.94
CA SER A 260 29.54 -17.36 -29.38
C SER A 260 29.18 -18.79 -29.78
N LEU A 261 28.28 -18.92 -30.76
CA LEU A 261 27.83 -20.19 -31.36
C LEU A 261 28.46 -20.49 -32.73
N GLY A 262 29.43 -19.67 -33.15
CA GLY A 262 30.13 -19.80 -34.43
C GLY A 262 29.39 -19.13 -35.58
N GLU A 263 29.93 -19.26 -36.80
CA GLU A 263 29.36 -18.64 -38.00
C GLU A 263 28.39 -19.60 -38.69
N SER A 264 27.18 -19.13 -38.98
CA SER A 264 26.19 -19.92 -39.70
C SER A 264 26.53 -20.00 -41.19
N PRO A 265 26.13 -21.10 -41.87
CA PRO A 265 26.37 -21.23 -43.30
C PRO A 265 25.61 -20.19 -44.13
N GLN A 266 24.52 -19.64 -43.60
CA GLN A 266 23.71 -18.62 -44.24
C GLN A 266 22.77 -17.92 -43.23
N PRO A 267 22.34 -16.69 -43.52
CA PRO A 267 21.19 -16.08 -42.85
C PRO A 267 19.94 -16.97 -42.97
N GLY A 268 19.13 -17.02 -41.91
CA GLY A 268 17.92 -17.83 -41.83
C GLY A 268 18.13 -19.28 -41.38
N ALA A 269 19.39 -19.71 -41.16
CA ALA A 269 19.68 -21.05 -40.64
C ALA A 269 19.12 -21.24 -39.22
N LYS A 270 18.67 -22.46 -38.92
CA LYS A 270 18.10 -22.84 -37.61
C LYS A 270 18.83 -24.04 -37.03
N PHE A 271 18.97 -24.06 -35.71
CA PHE A 271 19.54 -25.18 -34.97
C PHE A 271 18.89 -25.28 -33.58
N THR A 272 18.75 -26.48 -33.04
CA THR A 272 18.19 -26.69 -31.69
C THR A 272 19.24 -27.26 -30.73
N LEU A 273 19.44 -26.63 -29.57
CA LEU A 273 20.23 -27.19 -28.48
C LEU A 273 19.33 -27.62 -27.33
N ILE A 274 19.69 -28.73 -26.67
CA ILE A 274 19.11 -29.14 -25.40
C ILE A 274 20.21 -29.10 -24.35
N ALA A 275 20.03 -28.29 -23.31
CA ALA A 275 21.00 -28.16 -22.23
C ALA A 275 21.02 -29.40 -21.34
N ALA A 276 22.21 -29.89 -21.00
CA ALA A 276 22.43 -31.01 -20.07
C ALA A 276 23.24 -30.60 -18.83
N ALA A 277 23.52 -29.31 -18.66
CA ALA A 277 24.25 -28.77 -17.52
C ALA A 277 23.90 -27.29 -17.30
N ALA A 278 24.38 -26.73 -16.18
CA ALA A 278 24.29 -25.30 -15.88
C ALA A 278 25.31 -24.51 -16.70
N THR A 279 24.97 -24.19 -17.95
CA THR A 279 25.87 -23.51 -18.90
C THR A 279 25.51 -22.03 -18.98
N PRO A 280 26.42 -21.10 -18.62
CA PRO A 280 26.19 -19.67 -18.83
C PRO A 280 26.24 -19.33 -20.32
N LEU A 281 25.22 -18.66 -20.84
CA LEU A 281 25.17 -18.01 -22.14
C LEU A 281 25.30 -16.51 -21.90
N ILE A 282 26.30 -15.89 -22.51
CA ILE A 282 26.58 -14.46 -22.33
C ILE A 282 25.97 -13.69 -23.50
N ASN A 283 25.09 -12.75 -23.18
CA ASN A 283 24.45 -11.91 -24.18
C ASN A 283 25.46 -10.91 -24.78
N GLY A 284 25.47 -10.79 -26.10
CA GLY A 284 26.36 -9.89 -26.83
C GLY A 284 25.86 -9.61 -28.25
N ALA A 285 26.69 -8.92 -29.05
CA ALA A 285 26.32 -8.53 -30.41
C ALA A 285 26.09 -9.72 -31.36
N ASN A 286 26.79 -10.83 -31.11
CA ASN A 286 26.76 -12.04 -31.94
C ASN A 286 25.88 -13.15 -31.36
N LEU A 287 25.56 -13.08 -30.06
CA LEU A 287 24.73 -14.03 -29.34
C LEU A 287 23.68 -13.24 -28.56
N VAL A 288 22.49 -13.11 -29.15
CA VAL A 288 21.40 -12.31 -28.61
C VAL A 288 20.45 -13.23 -27.84
N LEU A 289 20.26 -12.92 -26.56
CA LEU A 289 19.40 -13.68 -25.66
C LEU A 289 18.10 -12.91 -25.34
N PRO A 290 17.02 -13.60 -24.94
CA PRO A 290 15.76 -12.95 -24.60
C PRO A 290 15.95 -11.91 -23.48
N GLY A 291 15.45 -10.69 -23.70
CA GLY A 291 15.59 -9.59 -22.75
C GLY A 291 16.97 -8.91 -22.72
N GLY A 292 17.92 -9.32 -23.57
CA GLY A 292 19.26 -8.74 -23.62
C GLY A 292 20.09 -8.97 -22.35
N VAL A 293 19.80 -10.06 -21.64
CA VAL A 293 20.45 -10.44 -20.38
C VAL A 293 21.12 -11.81 -20.52
N ASP A 294 22.20 -12.02 -19.77
CA ASP A 294 22.87 -13.31 -19.68
C ASP A 294 21.91 -14.37 -19.13
N TYR A 295 22.06 -15.61 -19.57
CA TYR A 295 21.20 -16.71 -19.19
C TYR A 295 22.01 -17.94 -18.80
N THR A 296 21.79 -18.50 -17.62
CA THR A 296 22.36 -19.81 -17.26
C THR A 296 21.32 -20.90 -17.50
N THR A 297 21.66 -21.86 -18.36
CA THR A 297 20.78 -22.99 -18.67
C THR A 297 20.55 -23.87 -17.45
N THR A 298 19.43 -24.58 -17.44
CA THR A 298 19.19 -25.72 -16.57
C THR A 298 19.06 -26.99 -17.40
N VAL A 299 19.25 -28.15 -16.78
CA VAL A 299 19.13 -29.43 -17.48
C VAL A 299 17.72 -29.56 -18.07
N GLY A 300 17.65 -29.80 -19.38
CA GLY A 300 16.41 -29.94 -20.13
C GLY A 300 15.95 -28.67 -20.85
N ASP A 301 16.55 -27.50 -20.61
CA ASP A 301 16.20 -26.30 -21.35
C ASP A 301 16.43 -26.49 -22.85
N ARG A 302 15.46 -26.08 -23.66
CA ARG A 302 15.56 -26.11 -25.12
C ARG A 302 15.87 -24.71 -25.65
N LEU A 303 16.96 -24.59 -26.38
CA LEU A 303 17.39 -23.38 -27.06
C LEU A 303 17.10 -23.54 -28.55
N GLU A 304 16.27 -22.67 -29.11
CA GLU A 304 16.05 -22.57 -30.55
C GLU A 304 16.86 -21.40 -31.08
N ILE A 305 17.82 -21.68 -31.96
CA ILE A 305 18.76 -20.70 -32.48
C ILE A 305 18.36 -20.35 -33.92
N PHE A 306 18.29 -19.05 -34.19
CA PHE A 306 18.05 -18.49 -35.51
C PHE A 306 19.20 -17.56 -35.89
N ALA A 307 19.80 -17.79 -37.06
CA ALA A 307 20.83 -16.91 -37.59
C ALA A 307 20.20 -15.73 -38.34
N GLU A 308 20.09 -14.56 -37.71
CA GLU A 308 19.63 -13.34 -38.40
C GLU A 308 20.63 -12.93 -39.49
N THR A 309 21.92 -13.05 -39.18
CA THR A 309 23.02 -12.96 -40.13
C THR A 309 23.95 -14.16 -39.92
N SER A 310 24.99 -14.32 -40.75
CA SER A 310 25.97 -15.39 -40.53
C SER A 310 26.72 -15.30 -39.20
N THR A 311 26.71 -14.15 -38.54
CA THR A 311 27.46 -13.88 -37.30
C THR A 311 26.57 -13.50 -36.12
N LYS A 312 25.30 -13.16 -36.36
CA LYS A 312 24.33 -12.80 -35.32
C LYS A 312 23.32 -13.92 -35.10
N MET A 313 23.34 -14.51 -33.92
CA MET A 313 22.48 -15.61 -33.50
C MET A 313 21.46 -15.12 -32.47
N ASP A 314 20.19 -15.19 -32.83
CA ASP A 314 19.08 -14.93 -31.92
C ASP A 314 18.64 -16.26 -31.29
N VAL A 315 18.58 -16.28 -29.96
CA VAL A 315 18.23 -17.50 -29.20
C VAL A 315 16.87 -17.32 -28.56
N SER A 316 15.97 -18.25 -28.84
CA SER A 316 14.72 -18.44 -28.09
C SER A 316 14.90 -19.55 -27.08
N ILE A 317 14.46 -19.34 -25.84
CA ILE A 317 14.69 -20.25 -24.73
C ILE A 317 13.34 -20.79 -24.26
N PHE A 318 13.24 -22.11 -24.11
CA PHE A 318 12.10 -22.79 -23.53
C PHE A 318 12.60 -23.56 -22.31
N LYS A 319 12.18 -23.12 -21.12
CA LYS A 319 12.61 -23.77 -19.88
C LYS A 319 11.90 -25.10 -19.70
N ALA A 320 12.63 -26.11 -19.21
CA ALA A 320 12.08 -27.45 -18.98
C ALA A 320 10.94 -27.46 -17.95
N ASP A 321 11.01 -26.57 -16.96
CA ASP A 321 10.05 -26.43 -15.87
C ASP A 321 8.84 -25.57 -16.22
N GLY A 322 8.80 -24.98 -17.42
CA GLY A 322 7.75 -24.07 -17.87
C GLY A 322 7.78 -22.69 -17.17
N ALA A 323 8.80 -22.40 -16.36
CA ALA A 323 8.97 -21.09 -15.74
C ALA A 323 9.31 -20.03 -16.81
N PRO A 324 8.97 -18.74 -16.57
CA PRO A 324 9.32 -17.68 -17.50
C PRO A 324 10.84 -17.55 -17.64
N VAL A 325 11.32 -17.36 -18.86
CA VAL A 325 12.75 -17.19 -19.19
C VAL A 325 13.34 -15.97 -18.48
N ILE A 326 12.53 -14.93 -18.31
CA ILE A 326 12.84 -13.73 -17.52
C ILE A 326 11.95 -13.79 -16.29
N GLY A 327 12.55 -13.92 -15.11
CA GLY A 327 11.82 -13.99 -13.85
C GLY A 327 10.95 -12.76 -13.60
N GLY A 328 9.80 -12.95 -12.95
CA GLY A 328 9.03 -11.85 -12.37
C GLY A 328 9.85 -11.10 -11.30
N ALA A 329 9.29 -10.00 -10.78
CA ALA A 329 10.01 -9.11 -9.89
C ALA A 329 10.65 -9.85 -8.70
N THR A 330 11.98 -9.96 -8.70
CA THR A 330 12.71 -10.62 -7.62
C THR A 330 12.83 -9.65 -6.45
N TYR A 331 12.41 -10.07 -5.26
CA TYR A 331 12.50 -9.28 -4.03
C TYR A 331 13.91 -9.42 -3.42
N VAL A 332 14.58 -8.29 -3.17
CA VAL A 332 15.96 -8.22 -2.68
C VAL A 332 16.03 -7.24 -1.52
N THR A 333 16.55 -7.68 -0.37
CA THR A 333 16.80 -6.79 0.77
C THR A 333 18.20 -6.19 0.70
N ARG A 334 18.35 -4.93 1.11
CA ARG A 334 19.64 -4.22 1.20
C ARG A 334 19.72 -3.42 2.50
N THR A 335 20.95 -3.23 2.97
CA THR A 335 21.30 -2.42 4.16
C THR A 335 22.38 -1.38 3.87
N ALA A 336 22.90 -1.36 2.63
CA ALA A 336 23.97 -0.48 2.17
C ALA A 336 23.84 -0.22 0.66
N ASN A 337 24.56 0.78 0.17
CA ASN A 337 24.60 1.12 -1.25
C ASN A 337 25.22 -0.01 -2.08
N VAL A 338 24.50 -0.42 -3.12
CA VAL A 338 25.01 -1.26 -4.20
C VAL A 338 24.53 -0.63 -5.50
N MET A 339 25.45 -0.43 -6.44
CA MET A 339 25.14 0.18 -7.73
C MET A 339 24.06 -0.63 -8.45
N LEU A 340 23.02 0.07 -8.94
CA LEU A 340 21.95 -0.52 -9.73
C LEU A 340 22.36 -0.58 -11.19
N THR A 341 22.40 -1.79 -11.73
CA THR A 341 22.89 -2.09 -13.08
C THR A 341 21.76 -2.64 -13.96
N ARG A 342 22.06 -2.95 -15.23
CA ARG A 342 21.10 -3.63 -16.12
C ARG A 342 20.56 -4.95 -15.55
N SER A 343 21.31 -5.63 -14.69
CA SER A 343 20.88 -6.90 -14.06
C SER A 343 19.80 -6.72 -13.00
N ASP A 344 19.54 -5.49 -12.56
CA ASP A 344 18.51 -5.17 -11.58
C ASP A 344 17.14 -4.85 -12.20
N THR A 345 17.04 -4.94 -13.54
CA THR A 345 15.79 -4.72 -14.27
C THR A 345 14.67 -5.60 -13.69
N GLY A 346 13.56 -4.96 -13.32
CA GLY A 346 12.37 -5.61 -12.79
C GLY A 346 12.45 -6.02 -11.31
N LYS A 347 13.57 -5.82 -10.61
CA LYS A 347 13.67 -6.21 -9.18
C LYS A 347 12.85 -5.29 -8.27
N PHE A 348 12.44 -5.85 -7.12
CA PHE A 348 11.94 -5.09 -5.99
C PHE A 348 13.02 -5.04 -4.91
N ILE A 349 13.59 -3.86 -4.66
CA ILE A 349 14.69 -3.67 -3.73
C ILE A 349 14.16 -2.99 -2.48
N ASP A 350 14.25 -3.68 -1.34
CA ASP A 350 13.85 -3.16 -0.05
C ASP A 350 15.08 -2.77 0.78
N ILE A 351 15.29 -1.46 0.93
CA ILE A 351 16.33 -0.88 1.78
C ILE A 351 15.80 -0.87 3.21
N THR A 352 16.29 -1.80 4.02
CA THR A 352 15.82 -2.07 5.38
C THR A 352 16.59 -1.29 6.45
N SER A 353 17.76 -0.74 6.10
CA SER A 353 18.55 0.15 6.96
C SER A 353 19.60 0.93 6.15
N GLY A 354 20.23 1.92 6.80
CA GLY A 354 21.36 2.68 6.25
C GLY A 354 20.95 4.07 5.71
N THR A 355 21.94 4.95 5.62
CA THR A 355 21.82 6.29 5.04
C THR A 355 22.92 6.43 4.00
N PHE A 356 22.56 6.48 2.72
CA PHE A 356 23.52 6.51 1.62
C PHE A 356 22.92 7.12 0.34
N THR A 357 23.79 7.44 -0.61
CA THR A 357 23.38 7.82 -1.96
C THR A 357 23.23 6.56 -2.81
N GLN A 358 22.01 6.27 -3.27
CA GLN A 358 21.77 5.12 -4.17
C GLN A 358 22.45 5.40 -5.51
N THR A 359 23.42 4.57 -5.85
CA THR A 359 24.14 4.70 -7.12
C THR A 359 23.39 3.97 -8.23
N PHE A 360 23.20 4.63 -9.36
CA PHE A 360 22.75 4.04 -10.61
C PHE A 360 23.94 3.92 -11.55
N ASP A 361 24.01 2.86 -12.35
CA ASP A 361 24.98 2.75 -13.43
C ASP A 361 24.80 3.92 -14.41
N ASN A 362 25.81 4.17 -15.25
CA ASN A 362 25.69 5.13 -16.33
C ASN A 362 24.43 4.85 -17.14
N LEU A 363 23.58 5.85 -17.37
CA LEU A 363 22.32 5.70 -18.08
C LEU A 363 22.53 5.13 -19.51
N ALA A 364 23.70 5.35 -20.12
CA ALA A 364 24.09 4.73 -21.39
C ALA A 364 24.20 3.19 -21.31
N ASN A 365 24.52 2.63 -20.14
CA ASN A 365 24.66 1.19 -19.91
C ASN A 365 23.34 0.50 -19.59
N LEU A 366 22.30 1.27 -19.26
CA LEU A 366 20.96 0.78 -18.94
C LEU A 366 20.08 0.66 -20.20
N PRO A 367 19.37 -0.45 -20.42
CA PRO A 367 18.46 -0.61 -21.55
C PRO A 367 17.27 0.36 -21.48
N ALA A 368 16.60 0.60 -22.62
CA ALA A 368 15.43 1.47 -22.68
C ALA A 368 14.21 0.94 -21.89
N SER A 369 14.19 -0.36 -21.60
CA SER A 369 13.18 -1.02 -20.76
C SER A 369 13.57 -1.08 -19.27
N TRP A 370 14.68 -0.44 -18.87
CA TRP A 370 15.18 -0.55 -17.51
C TRP A 370 14.22 0.09 -16.52
N SER A 371 13.81 -0.71 -15.53
CA SER A 371 13.03 -0.25 -14.39
C SER A 371 13.34 -1.06 -13.14
N VAL A 372 13.14 -0.48 -11.96
CA VAL A 372 13.34 -1.14 -10.66
C VAL A 372 12.45 -0.51 -9.61
N TRP A 373 11.86 -1.33 -8.73
CA TRP A 373 11.20 -0.82 -7.54
C TRP A 373 12.22 -0.67 -6.42
N ILE A 374 12.18 0.47 -5.74
CA ILE A 374 12.94 0.69 -4.52
C ILE A 374 11.95 1.05 -3.43
N ARG A 375 12.06 0.38 -2.29
CA ARG A 375 11.36 0.71 -1.05
C ARG A 375 12.39 1.11 -0.01
N ASN A 376 12.14 2.19 0.72
CA ASN A 376 12.89 2.55 1.91
C ASN A 376 12.07 2.17 3.15
N SER A 377 12.17 0.92 3.60
CA SER A 377 11.52 0.48 4.85
C SER A 377 12.35 0.79 6.10
N GLY A 378 13.63 1.14 5.92
CA GLY A 378 14.55 1.50 6.99
C GLY A 378 14.37 2.92 7.53
N SER A 379 15.07 3.22 8.62
CA SER A 379 14.98 4.52 9.32
C SER A 379 15.89 5.61 8.74
N GLY A 380 16.74 5.28 7.77
CA GLY A 380 17.70 6.20 7.17
C GLY A 380 17.17 6.86 5.90
N ASP A 381 17.77 8.00 5.55
CA ASP A 381 17.41 8.77 4.36
C ASP A 381 18.25 8.29 3.17
N ILE A 382 17.60 8.01 2.04
CA ILE A 382 18.28 7.54 0.82
C ILE A 382 18.37 8.68 -0.18
N THR A 383 19.58 9.14 -0.45
CA THR A 383 19.79 10.21 -1.45
C THR A 383 19.74 9.62 -2.84
N ILE A 384 18.94 10.22 -3.70
CA ILE A 384 18.89 9.94 -5.14
C ILE A 384 19.71 11.01 -5.85
N PRO A 385 20.81 10.62 -6.54
CA PRO A 385 21.75 11.58 -7.10
C PRO A 385 21.13 12.42 -8.22
N ALA A 386 20.34 11.80 -9.09
CA ALA A 386 19.58 12.47 -10.14
C ALA A 386 18.39 11.63 -10.62
N SER A 387 17.19 12.22 -10.63
CA SER A 387 16.01 11.75 -11.35
C SER A 387 14.97 12.87 -11.41
N ASP A 388 13.97 12.77 -12.29
CA ASP A 388 12.84 13.72 -12.32
C ASP A 388 13.29 15.18 -12.44
N ASP A 389 14.38 15.39 -13.19
CA ASP A 389 15.02 16.69 -13.41
C ASP A 389 15.48 17.39 -12.10
N ARG A 390 15.69 16.61 -11.04
CA ARG A 390 16.22 17.04 -9.75
C ARG A 390 17.46 16.25 -9.36
N THR A 391 18.36 16.91 -8.64
CA THR A 391 19.58 16.28 -8.12
C THR A 391 19.56 16.22 -6.60
N ASN A 392 20.24 15.20 -6.07
CA ASN A 392 20.46 14.98 -4.64
C ASN A 392 19.19 15.12 -3.79
N TRP A 393 18.06 14.63 -4.29
CA TRP A 393 16.80 14.63 -3.54
C TRP A 393 16.73 13.39 -2.66
N ILE A 394 15.89 13.43 -1.62
CA ILE A 394 15.85 12.39 -0.60
C ILE A 394 14.60 11.54 -0.76
N MET A 395 14.76 10.22 -0.84
CA MET A 395 13.71 9.24 -0.65
C MET A 395 13.63 8.90 0.84
N TYR A 396 12.54 9.33 1.49
CA TYR A 396 12.38 9.23 2.94
C TYR A 396 11.87 7.84 3.36
N THR A 397 11.97 7.55 4.66
CA THR A 397 11.43 6.33 5.25
C THR A 397 9.95 6.13 4.94
N GLY A 398 9.58 4.88 4.67
CA GLY A 398 8.22 4.42 4.35
C GLY A 398 7.90 4.49 2.86
N GLU A 399 8.71 5.20 2.08
CA GLU A 399 8.45 5.47 0.67
C GLU A 399 8.73 4.26 -0.23
N THR A 400 7.93 4.07 -1.27
CA THR A 400 8.19 3.10 -2.35
C THR A 400 8.03 3.79 -3.70
N ARG A 401 8.98 3.56 -4.59
CA ARG A 401 9.00 4.15 -5.94
C ARG A 401 9.37 3.14 -7.00
N LEU A 402 8.77 3.30 -8.17
CA LEU A 402 9.27 2.74 -9.42
C LEU A 402 10.24 3.74 -10.05
N PHE A 403 11.49 3.33 -10.26
CA PHE A 403 12.46 4.06 -11.06
C PHE A 403 12.51 3.46 -12.46
N MET A 404 12.56 4.30 -13.49
CA MET A 404 12.62 3.85 -14.88
C MET A 404 13.42 4.80 -15.76
N LYS A 405 14.06 4.25 -16.78
CA LYS A 405 14.71 5.06 -17.81
C LYS A 405 13.66 5.51 -18.83
N ASP A 406 13.50 6.81 -19.00
CA ASP A 406 12.63 7.37 -20.03
C ASP A 406 13.21 7.10 -21.43
N GLN A 407 12.36 6.66 -22.35
CA GLN A 407 12.76 6.31 -23.71
C GLN A 407 12.98 7.53 -24.60
N VAL A 408 12.41 8.69 -24.23
CA VAL A 408 12.51 9.93 -25.02
C VAL A 408 13.66 10.80 -24.53
N SER A 409 13.63 11.22 -23.26
CA SER A 409 14.66 12.09 -22.70
C SER A 409 15.96 11.36 -22.31
N LEU A 410 15.96 10.02 -22.30
CA LEU A 410 17.05 9.18 -21.81
C LEU A 410 17.48 9.47 -20.36
N THR A 411 16.63 10.17 -19.59
CA THR A 411 16.83 10.48 -18.17
C THR A 411 16.16 9.45 -17.27
N LEU A 412 16.54 9.44 -16.00
CA LEU A 412 15.87 8.64 -14.98
C LEU A 412 14.62 9.37 -14.48
N LYS A 413 13.47 8.68 -14.51
CA LYS A 413 12.20 9.14 -13.95
C LYS A 413 11.77 8.23 -12.81
N SER A 414 10.97 8.75 -11.90
CA SER A 414 10.39 7.98 -10.81
C SER A 414 8.89 8.23 -10.64
N ILE A 415 8.17 7.18 -10.24
CA ILE A 415 6.76 7.25 -9.84
C ILE A 415 6.66 6.83 -8.39
N VAL A 416 5.89 7.59 -7.60
CA VAL A 416 5.60 7.27 -6.20
C VAL A 416 4.46 6.25 -6.16
N GLU A 417 4.75 5.08 -5.58
CA GLU A 417 3.77 4.00 -5.36
C GLU A 417 3.21 4.05 -3.94
N VAL A 418 4.06 4.39 -2.97
CA VAL A 418 3.70 4.57 -1.55
C VAL A 418 4.38 5.83 -1.04
N SER A 419 3.60 6.72 -0.42
CA SER A 419 4.12 8.00 0.08
C SER A 419 4.96 7.86 1.35
N PHE A 420 5.82 8.85 1.60
CA PHE A 420 6.62 8.91 2.82
C PHE A 420 5.85 9.50 4.00
N GLN A 421 6.32 9.16 5.21
CA GLN A 421 6.03 9.89 6.44
C GLN A 421 7.35 10.17 7.18
N LYS A 422 7.74 11.43 7.29
CA LYS A 422 8.96 11.84 7.98
C LYS A 422 8.63 12.52 9.30
N THR A 423 9.23 12.04 10.39
CA THR A 423 9.18 12.71 11.69
C THR A 423 10.49 13.47 11.92
N ILE A 424 10.38 14.76 12.27
CA ILE A 424 11.49 15.65 12.53
C ILE A 424 11.43 16.08 14.00
N VAL A 425 12.47 15.73 14.76
CA VAL A 425 12.63 16.03 16.19
C VAL A 425 13.89 16.84 16.48
N THR A 426 14.61 17.24 15.43
CA THR A 426 15.81 18.07 15.48
C THR A 426 15.76 19.06 14.34
N SER A 427 16.06 20.33 14.61
CA SER A 427 16.10 21.38 13.59
C SER A 427 17.10 21.05 12.47
N GLY A 428 16.77 21.45 11.25
CA GLY A 428 17.56 21.11 10.07
C GLY A 428 16.87 21.57 8.78
N SER A 429 17.19 20.92 7.67
CA SER A 429 16.52 21.16 6.38
C SER A 429 15.73 19.94 5.96
N PHE A 430 14.51 20.15 5.48
CA PHE A 430 13.71 19.16 4.79
C PHE A 430 13.76 19.43 3.29
N ARG A 431 14.25 18.47 2.51
CA ARG A 431 14.26 18.56 1.05
C ARG A 431 13.01 17.90 0.47
N THR A 432 12.26 18.62 -0.36
CA THR A 432 11.00 18.16 -0.94
C THR A 432 11.24 17.18 -2.10
N PRO A 433 10.81 15.91 -2.00
CA PRO A 433 11.00 14.93 -3.07
C PRO A 433 10.13 15.27 -4.31
N PRO A 434 10.52 14.83 -5.52
CA PRO A 434 9.68 14.94 -6.72
C PRO A 434 8.47 14.01 -6.66
N GLY A 435 7.42 14.28 -7.45
CA GLY A 435 6.28 13.38 -7.62
C GLY A 435 5.17 13.50 -6.57
N TYR A 436 5.16 14.56 -5.76
CA TYR A 436 4.08 14.86 -4.82
C TYR A 436 3.32 16.12 -5.22
N THR A 437 2.00 16.14 -5.02
CA THR A 437 1.12 17.28 -5.30
C THR A 437 0.98 18.22 -4.11
N SER A 438 0.97 17.68 -2.88
CA SER A 438 0.95 18.46 -1.64
C SER A 438 1.66 17.75 -0.49
N LEU A 439 2.03 18.51 0.54
CA LEU A 439 2.53 17.99 1.82
C LEU A 439 1.53 18.31 2.93
N THR A 440 1.14 17.30 3.70
CA THR A 440 0.40 17.50 4.95
C THR A 440 1.39 17.58 6.11
N LEU A 441 1.29 18.66 6.88
CA LEU A 441 2.16 18.95 8.00
C LEU A 441 1.39 18.90 9.32
N GLU A 442 1.97 18.24 10.31
CA GLU A 442 1.58 18.34 11.72
C GLU A 442 2.74 18.91 12.53
N LEU A 443 2.52 20.04 13.20
CA LEU A 443 3.56 20.72 13.99
C LEU A 443 3.11 20.86 15.43
N TRP A 444 4.03 20.68 16.37
CA TRP A 444 3.88 21.00 17.78
C TRP A 444 4.95 21.99 18.21
N GLY A 445 4.57 23.10 18.83
CA GLY A 445 5.53 23.99 19.51
C GLY A 445 6.13 23.33 20.75
N GLY A 446 7.26 23.83 21.24
CA GLY A 446 7.80 23.40 22.54
C GLY A 446 6.91 23.90 23.69
N GLY A 447 6.76 23.13 24.77
CA GLY A 447 6.00 23.56 25.94
C GLY A 447 6.77 24.57 26.79
N GLY A 448 6.07 25.42 27.54
CA GLY A 448 6.68 26.30 28.53
C GLY A 448 7.12 25.53 29.78
N SER A 449 8.13 26.02 30.50
CA SER A 449 8.49 25.46 31.81
C SER A 449 7.50 25.93 32.87
N GLY A 450 7.40 25.22 34.00
CA GLY A 450 6.68 25.73 35.16
C GLY A 450 7.42 26.89 35.83
N ALA A 451 6.74 27.61 36.72
CA ALA A 451 7.35 28.57 37.63
C ALA A 451 7.96 27.89 38.87
N ALA A 452 8.86 28.59 39.55
CA ALA A 452 9.47 28.16 40.81
C ALA A 452 9.37 29.25 41.88
N THR A 453 9.04 28.87 43.11
CA THR A 453 9.02 29.79 44.26
C THR A 453 9.71 29.20 45.49
N ALA A 454 10.46 30.02 46.22
CA ALA A 454 11.16 29.64 47.46
C ALA A 454 10.87 30.66 48.58
N TYR A 455 9.61 30.75 49.02
CA TYR A 455 9.08 31.86 49.83
C TYR A 455 8.40 31.39 51.13
N ALA A 456 8.48 32.19 52.20
CA ALA A 456 7.93 31.87 53.53
C ALA A 456 6.40 32.05 53.65
N SER A 457 5.80 32.88 52.77
CA SER A 457 4.39 33.28 52.80
C SER A 457 3.58 32.63 51.66
N ALA A 458 2.32 33.04 51.47
CA ALA A 458 1.42 32.55 50.42
C ALA A 458 1.88 32.97 49.00
N ALA A 459 2.98 32.38 48.54
CA ALA A 459 3.44 32.42 47.16
C ALA A 459 2.91 31.23 46.36
N PHE A 460 2.70 31.44 45.07
CA PHE A 460 2.17 30.46 44.12
C PHE A 460 3.12 30.28 42.92
N ALA A 461 3.19 29.05 42.41
CA ALA A 461 3.87 28.71 41.18
C ALA A 461 2.93 27.91 40.28
N THR A 462 2.63 28.44 39.09
CA THR A 462 1.81 27.73 38.08
C THR A 462 2.69 26.85 37.19
N GLY A 463 2.08 25.85 36.54
CA GLY A 463 2.73 25.09 35.48
C GLY A 463 2.92 25.93 34.21
N GLY A 464 3.75 25.44 33.29
CA GLY A 464 3.85 26.02 31.94
C GLY A 464 2.70 25.56 31.06
N THR A 465 2.34 26.34 30.05
CA THR A 465 1.35 25.89 29.05
C THR A 465 1.99 24.94 28.05
N GLY A 466 1.16 24.09 27.43
CA GLY A 466 1.59 23.25 26.32
C GLY A 466 1.79 24.06 25.04
N GLY A 467 2.70 23.62 24.16
CA GLY A 467 2.90 24.18 22.84
C GLY A 467 1.67 23.97 21.94
N SER A 468 1.46 24.90 21.01
CA SER A 468 0.33 24.84 20.08
C SER A 468 0.52 23.69 19.08
N TYR A 469 -0.58 23.27 18.45
CA TYR A 469 -0.60 22.28 17.38
C TYR A 469 -1.08 22.91 16.09
N ILE A 470 -0.48 22.57 14.96
CA ILE A 470 -0.99 22.96 13.64
C ILE A 470 -1.08 21.74 12.74
N LEU A 471 -2.21 21.59 12.07
CA LEU A 471 -2.39 20.71 10.92
C LEU A 471 -2.67 21.57 9.69
N THR A 472 -1.84 21.47 8.66
CA THR A 472 -2.05 22.20 7.41
C THR A 472 -1.60 21.36 6.21
N THR A 473 -2.11 21.66 5.03
CA THR A 473 -1.68 21.04 3.77
C THR A 473 -1.21 22.13 2.83
N ILE A 474 0.00 21.97 2.28
CA ILE A 474 0.65 22.95 1.42
C ILE A 474 0.85 22.33 0.04
N PRO A 475 0.44 22.99 -1.06
CA PRO A 475 0.79 22.56 -2.40
C PRO A 475 2.30 22.51 -2.60
N VAL A 476 2.81 21.42 -3.17
CA VAL A 476 4.25 21.28 -3.43
C VAL A 476 4.72 22.32 -4.45
N ALA A 477 3.86 22.76 -5.37
CA ALA A 477 4.18 23.83 -6.32
C ALA A 477 4.59 25.15 -5.61
N ASP A 478 3.91 25.50 -4.51
CA ASP A 478 4.21 26.72 -3.74
C ASP A 478 5.58 26.62 -3.06
N ILE A 479 5.94 25.42 -2.56
CA ILE A 479 7.26 25.16 -1.99
C ILE A 479 8.34 25.31 -3.07
N LEU A 480 8.15 24.63 -4.19
CA LEU A 480 9.12 24.59 -5.28
C LEU A 480 9.32 25.92 -5.99
N SER A 481 8.32 26.82 -5.92
CA SER A 481 8.46 28.20 -6.42
C SER A 481 9.51 29.03 -5.67
N VAL A 482 9.86 28.63 -4.44
CA VAL A 482 10.85 29.31 -3.60
C VAL A 482 12.13 28.49 -3.51
N SER A 483 12.03 27.25 -3.01
CA SER A 483 13.17 26.35 -2.83
C SER A 483 12.68 24.93 -2.55
N PRO A 484 13.32 23.88 -3.11
CA PRO A 484 13.03 22.50 -2.71
C PRO A 484 13.47 22.21 -1.26
N ASP A 485 14.43 22.95 -0.72
CA ASP A 485 14.87 22.86 0.67
C ASP A 485 14.07 23.82 1.56
N VAL A 486 13.41 23.26 2.55
CA VAL A 486 12.65 24.00 3.56
C VAL A 486 13.37 23.91 4.90
N THR A 487 13.71 25.07 5.46
CA THR A 487 14.28 25.11 6.82
C THR A 487 13.23 24.67 7.83
N THR A 488 13.57 23.71 8.68
CA THR A 488 12.71 23.21 9.75
C THR A 488 13.31 23.56 11.11
N THR A 489 12.52 24.18 11.97
CA THR A 489 12.91 24.47 13.35
C THR A 489 12.04 23.65 14.27
N VAL A 490 12.65 22.85 15.16
CA VAL A 490 11.95 22.20 16.25
C VAL A 490 12.09 23.06 17.49
N GLY A 491 10.97 23.56 18.00
CA GLY A 491 10.92 24.40 19.19
C GLY A 491 11.45 23.65 20.41
N ALA A 492 12.46 24.20 21.08
CA ALA A 492 12.92 23.66 22.35
C ALA A 492 11.84 23.81 23.43
N GLY A 493 11.79 22.90 24.39
CA GLY A 493 10.99 23.12 25.59
C GLY A 493 11.59 24.26 26.43
N GLY A 494 10.75 25.00 27.15
CA GLY A 494 11.21 26.01 28.10
C GLY A 494 12.11 25.36 29.15
N LEU A 495 13.30 25.92 29.37
CA LEU A 495 14.23 25.39 30.36
C LEU A 495 13.63 25.54 31.77
N ALA A 496 13.84 24.53 32.62
CA ALA A 496 13.46 24.59 34.02
C ALA A 496 14.08 25.82 34.72
N VAL A 497 13.34 26.40 35.65
CA VAL A 497 13.80 27.55 36.45
C VAL A 497 13.94 27.16 37.91
N GLY A 498 14.93 27.73 38.58
CA GLY A 498 15.18 27.55 40.00
C GLY A 498 14.79 28.79 40.81
N ALA A 499 14.38 28.61 42.05
CA ALA A 499 14.25 29.69 43.03
C ALA A 499 14.91 29.27 44.36
N SER A 500 15.59 30.21 45.01
CA SER A 500 16.22 30.00 46.33
C SER A 500 16.16 31.29 47.15
N GLY A 501 16.14 31.20 48.48
CA GLY A 501 16.31 32.36 49.36
C GLY A 501 15.28 33.49 49.16
N SER A 502 13.98 33.22 49.28
CA SER A 502 12.91 34.21 49.11
C SER A 502 12.82 34.78 47.69
N GLN A 503 12.85 33.91 46.68
CA GLN A 503 12.76 34.26 45.26
C GLN A 503 11.47 33.74 44.59
N LEU A 504 11.02 34.50 43.60
CA LEU A 504 9.99 34.14 42.63
C LEU A 504 10.64 34.07 41.25
N SER A 505 10.52 32.93 40.59
CA SER A 505 11.06 32.70 39.25
C SER A 505 9.93 32.30 38.31
N ASN A 506 9.62 33.16 37.34
CA ASN A 506 8.72 32.81 36.24
C ASN A 506 9.36 31.72 35.38
N GLY A 507 8.53 30.84 34.83
CA GLY A 507 8.93 29.84 33.88
C GLY A 507 9.39 30.46 32.55
N ASN A 508 10.23 29.73 31.84
CA ASN A 508 10.69 30.08 30.51
C ASN A 508 9.67 29.66 29.45
N GLN A 509 9.54 30.46 28.40
CA GLN A 509 8.71 30.12 27.23
C GLN A 509 9.35 28.97 26.45
N GLY A 510 8.49 28.12 25.86
CA GLY A 510 8.90 27.16 24.84
C GLY A 510 9.18 27.86 23.51
N GLY A 511 10.05 27.25 22.70
CA GLY A 511 10.32 27.71 21.34
C GLY A 511 9.22 27.33 20.37
N SER A 512 9.02 28.15 19.33
CA SER A 512 8.14 27.80 18.22
C SER A 512 8.77 26.75 17.30
N THR A 513 7.93 25.88 16.75
CA THR A 513 8.30 24.89 15.73
C THR A 513 7.82 25.39 14.37
N THR A 514 8.72 25.47 13.39
CA THR A 514 8.42 26.02 12.06
C THR A 514 8.79 25.06 10.94
N PHE A 515 8.00 25.10 9.87
CA PHE A 515 8.32 24.49 8.58
C PHE A 515 8.40 25.62 7.55
N GLY A 516 9.60 26.16 7.38
CA GLY A 516 9.86 27.36 6.59
C GLY A 516 8.99 28.52 7.04
N THR A 517 8.48 29.27 6.05
CA THR A 517 7.47 30.31 6.25
C THR A 517 6.03 29.77 6.14
N TYR A 518 5.86 28.47 5.90
CA TYR A 518 4.58 27.87 5.53
C TYR A 518 3.72 27.49 6.74
N ALA A 519 4.35 27.11 7.86
CA ALA A 519 3.64 26.76 9.09
C ALA A 519 4.49 27.05 10.33
N THR A 520 3.85 27.56 11.38
CA THR A 520 4.49 27.88 12.67
C THR A 520 3.59 27.47 13.82
N ALA A 521 3.94 26.42 14.55
CA ALA A 521 3.32 26.09 15.82
C ALA A 521 4.07 26.83 16.94
N ASN A 522 3.35 27.68 17.68
CA ASN A 522 3.94 28.51 18.71
C ASN A 522 4.29 27.71 19.97
N GLY A 523 5.37 28.12 20.62
CA GLY A 523 5.74 27.59 21.92
C GLY A 523 4.76 27.97 23.02
N GLY A 524 4.70 27.14 24.06
CA GLY A 524 3.94 27.38 25.27
C GLY A 524 4.54 28.50 26.11
N VAL A 525 3.69 29.20 26.85
CA VAL A 525 4.08 30.26 27.78
C VAL A 525 4.60 29.62 29.07
N GLY A 526 5.64 30.19 29.64
CA GLY A 526 6.17 29.76 30.93
C GLY A 526 5.19 30.05 32.07
N GLY A 527 5.23 29.24 33.13
CA GLY A 527 4.43 29.46 34.33
C GLY A 527 4.76 30.79 34.99
N THR A 528 3.83 31.30 35.78
CA THR A 528 3.96 32.55 36.53
C THR A 528 4.16 32.29 38.03
N ALA A 529 5.11 33.03 38.62
CA ALA A 529 5.37 33.08 40.05
C ALA A 529 4.84 34.39 40.63
N LEU A 530 4.02 34.33 41.68
CA LEU A 530 3.45 35.52 42.34
C LEU A 530 3.59 35.43 43.87
N ALA A 531 3.79 36.59 44.51
CA ALA A 531 3.70 36.76 45.97
C ALA A 531 2.42 37.52 46.33
N GLY A 532 1.58 36.93 47.20
CA GLY A 532 0.36 37.57 47.68
C GLY A 532 -0.79 37.60 46.67
N SER A 533 -2.03 37.72 47.16
CA SER A 533 -3.24 37.70 46.33
C SER A 533 -3.44 39.01 45.56
N THR A 534 -4.08 38.88 44.39
CA THR A 534 -4.72 39.93 43.56
C THR A 534 -3.80 40.73 42.63
N ASN A 535 -3.51 40.17 41.45
CA ASN A 535 -3.80 40.75 40.12
C ASN A 535 -3.04 39.97 39.03
N PHE A 536 -3.78 39.36 38.10
CA PHE A 536 -3.21 38.51 37.04
C PHE A 536 -2.87 39.34 35.79
N ALA A 537 -1.62 39.26 35.32
CA ALA A 537 -1.22 39.78 34.02
C ALA A 537 -1.41 38.70 32.94
N THR A 538 -2.22 38.99 31.93
CA THR A 538 -2.54 38.11 30.81
C THR A 538 -1.43 38.16 29.75
N ALA A 539 -0.65 37.10 29.59
CA ALA A 539 0.23 36.93 28.42
C ALA A 539 -0.42 35.97 27.43
N LEU A 540 -1.06 36.53 26.39
CA LEU A 540 -1.65 35.83 25.26
C LEU A 540 -0.63 35.77 24.12
N SER A 541 -0.17 34.58 23.71
CA SER A 541 0.58 34.43 22.46
C SER A 541 -0.35 33.93 21.35
N THR A 542 -0.68 34.83 20.42
CA THR A 542 -1.50 34.51 19.23
C THR A 542 -0.62 33.93 18.12
N ALA A 543 -1.06 32.84 17.48
CA ALA A 543 -0.46 32.36 16.24
C ALA A 543 -1.19 32.95 15.03
N SER A 544 -0.44 33.36 14.00
CA SER A 544 -0.98 33.83 12.71
C SER A 544 -0.53 32.89 11.59
N SER A 545 -1.46 32.37 10.78
CA SER A 545 -1.18 31.79 9.46
C SER A 545 -1.37 32.85 8.36
N PRO A 546 -0.56 32.85 7.29
CA PRO A 546 -0.77 33.73 6.13
C PRO A 546 -1.90 33.25 5.18
N PHE A 547 -2.44 32.05 5.38
CA PHE A 547 -3.55 31.50 4.58
C PHE A 547 -4.74 31.18 5.49
N GLY A 548 -5.79 32.01 5.42
CA GLY A 548 -7.12 31.74 5.99
C GLY A 548 -7.19 31.70 7.53
N ALA A 549 -7.93 32.63 8.12
CA ALA A 549 -8.04 32.81 9.56
C ALA A 549 -8.57 31.56 10.29
N GLN A 550 -7.68 30.82 10.96
CA GLN A 550 -8.02 30.03 12.13
C GLN A 550 -7.22 30.57 13.32
N LEU A 551 -7.89 31.37 14.16
CA LEU A 551 -7.37 31.89 15.42
C LEU A 551 -6.90 30.72 16.30
N THR A 552 -5.60 30.45 16.30
CA THR A 552 -4.99 29.42 17.13
C THR A 552 -4.48 30.08 18.41
N ILE A 553 -5.24 29.91 19.50
CA ILE A 553 -4.95 30.44 20.83
C ILE A 553 -3.93 29.51 21.50
N SER A 554 -2.75 30.03 21.85
CA SER A 554 -1.86 29.33 22.78
C SER A 554 -2.49 29.42 24.17
N GLY A 555 -2.80 28.26 24.76
CA GLY A 555 -3.43 28.00 26.07
C GLY A 555 -3.87 29.21 26.90
N GLY A 556 -5.18 29.31 27.16
CA GLY A 556 -5.73 30.24 28.14
C GLY A 556 -5.13 30.09 29.54
N ILE A 557 -4.99 31.21 30.25
CA ILE A 557 -4.52 31.28 31.64
C ILE A 557 -5.70 30.98 32.57
N ALA A 558 -5.46 30.22 33.63
CA ALA A 558 -6.47 29.90 34.65
C ALA A 558 -7.05 31.16 35.32
N SER A 559 -8.37 31.31 35.29
CA SER A 559 -9.11 32.31 36.07
C SER A 559 -9.22 31.88 37.53
N TYR A 560 -8.84 32.77 38.46
CA TYR A 560 -9.06 32.59 39.89
C TYR A 560 -10.48 33.02 40.27
N SER A 561 -11.33 32.07 40.69
CA SER A 561 -12.50 32.39 41.52
C SER A 561 -12.16 31.99 42.96
N GLY A 562 -12.34 32.93 43.89
CA GLY A 562 -11.88 32.80 45.29
C GLY A 562 -12.68 31.82 46.16
N THR A 563 -12.97 30.61 45.67
CA THR A 563 -13.61 29.55 46.45
C THR A 563 -12.66 28.36 46.61
N ASN A 564 -12.61 27.79 47.82
CA ASN A 564 -11.66 26.74 48.25
C ASN A 564 -11.89 25.36 47.59
N ASN A 565 -12.40 25.32 46.35
CA ASN A 565 -12.68 24.08 45.62
C ASN A 565 -11.55 23.82 44.60
N PRO A 566 -11.16 22.57 44.29
CA PRO A 566 -10.25 22.32 43.18
C PRO A 566 -10.94 22.76 41.90
N VAL A 567 -10.57 23.93 41.40
CA VAL A 567 -11.03 24.42 40.11
C VAL A 567 -10.17 23.71 39.08
N PRO A 568 -10.73 22.85 38.22
CA PRO A 568 -10.00 22.36 37.05
C PRO A 568 -9.46 23.59 36.31
N GLY A 569 -8.17 23.60 35.96
CA GLY A 569 -7.60 24.68 35.15
C GLY A 569 -8.55 24.99 33.99
N GLY A 570 -8.98 26.27 33.90
CA GLY A 570 -10.11 26.70 33.10
C GLY A 570 -10.14 26.11 31.69
N ASP A 571 -11.36 25.78 31.28
CA ASP A 571 -11.83 25.23 29.99
C ASP A 571 -10.79 24.51 29.14
N THR A 572 -11.03 23.22 28.94
CA THR A 572 -10.57 22.52 27.74
C THR A 572 -10.90 23.39 26.52
N HIS A 573 -9.90 24.01 25.91
CA HIS A 573 -10.04 24.48 24.54
C HIS A 573 -10.22 23.23 23.66
N LYS A 574 -11.48 22.81 23.52
CA LYS A 574 -11.91 21.79 22.55
C LYS A 574 -11.96 22.36 21.12
N SER A 575 -11.64 23.64 20.94
CA SER A 575 -11.41 24.23 19.63
C SER A 575 -10.00 23.89 19.16
N GLY A 576 -9.91 23.17 18.04
CA GLY A 576 -8.68 22.61 17.48
C GLY A 576 -7.49 23.58 17.42
N ALA A 577 -6.28 22.99 17.45
CA ALA A 577 -4.97 23.65 17.32
C ALA A 577 -4.34 24.29 18.59
N GLY A 578 -5.04 24.44 19.71
CA GLY A 578 -4.48 25.03 20.95
C GLY A 578 -3.67 24.08 21.85
N GLY A 579 -2.65 24.61 22.54
CA GLY A 579 -1.93 23.94 23.63
C GLY A 579 -2.70 23.97 24.96
N GLY A 580 -2.45 23.00 25.84
CA GLY A 580 -3.12 22.89 27.14
C GLY A 580 -2.79 24.04 28.09
N SER A 581 -3.79 24.52 28.82
CA SER A 581 -3.66 25.60 29.80
C SER A 581 -2.77 25.19 30.98
N ALA A 582 -2.08 26.15 31.58
CA ALA A 582 -1.28 25.91 32.78
C ALA A 582 -2.17 25.48 33.96
N GLY A 583 -1.67 24.59 34.82
CA GLY A 583 -2.30 24.30 36.10
C GLY A 583 -2.37 25.58 36.95
N GLY A 584 -3.56 25.91 37.45
CA GLY A 584 -3.79 27.09 38.28
C GLY A 584 -3.07 27.02 39.64
N PRO A 585 -2.94 28.14 40.37
CA PRO A 585 -2.33 28.14 41.70
C PRO A 585 -3.11 27.19 42.62
N ALA A 586 -2.41 26.22 43.20
CA ALA A 586 -2.98 25.28 44.15
C ALA A 586 -3.28 25.98 45.49
N THR A 587 -4.47 25.74 46.06
CA THR A 587 -4.76 26.11 47.46
C THR A 587 -4.10 25.09 48.40
N THR A 588 -4.09 25.38 49.69
CA THR A 588 -3.32 24.78 50.79
C THR A 588 -3.33 23.24 50.97
N GLN A 589 -3.91 22.46 50.04
CA GLN A 589 -3.95 21.00 50.11
C GLN A 589 -4.16 20.23 48.78
N TYR A 590 -4.27 20.87 47.60
CA TYR A 590 -4.65 20.18 46.36
C TYR A 590 -3.71 20.47 45.18
N THR A 591 -3.27 19.44 44.46
CA THR A 591 -2.57 19.59 43.17
C THR A 591 -3.53 20.08 42.09
N SER A 592 -3.21 21.19 41.43
CA SER A 592 -3.99 21.67 40.29
C SER A 592 -3.43 21.07 39.00
N TYR A 593 -4.23 20.25 38.33
CA TYR A 593 -3.83 19.63 37.07
C TYR A 593 -3.77 20.66 35.92
N GLY A 594 -2.78 20.51 35.06
CA GLY A 594 -2.68 21.24 33.80
C GLY A 594 -3.80 20.84 32.84
N GLY A 595 -4.20 21.76 31.97
CA GLY A 595 -5.24 21.53 30.98
C GLY A 595 -4.83 20.47 29.96
N THR A 596 -5.76 19.59 29.61
CA THR A 596 -5.56 18.59 28.56
C THR A 596 -5.83 19.18 27.17
N SER A 597 -4.94 18.96 26.21
CA SER A 597 -5.20 19.23 24.78
C SER A 597 -5.45 17.94 24.00
N ILE A 598 -6.35 17.98 23.01
CA ILE A 598 -6.66 16.81 22.15
C ILE A 598 -5.50 16.55 21.19
N TYR A 599 -4.92 17.63 20.63
CA TYR A 599 -3.88 17.55 19.62
C TYR A 599 -2.58 18.27 20.02
N GLY A 600 -2.63 19.35 20.80
CA GLY A 600 -1.44 20.07 21.29
C GLY A 600 -0.80 19.44 22.53
N GLY A 601 0.26 20.09 23.02
CA GLY A 601 0.91 19.67 24.26
C GLY A 601 -0.02 19.83 25.47
N LYS A 602 0.05 18.93 26.46
CA LYS A 602 -0.67 19.09 27.73
C LYS A 602 -0.05 20.24 28.53
N GLY A 603 -0.84 20.95 29.32
CA GLY A 603 -0.29 21.91 30.27
C GLY A 603 0.41 21.21 31.43
N GLY A 604 1.37 21.89 32.05
CA GLY A 604 2.03 21.39 33.25
C GLY A 604 1.18 21.57 34.50
N ASP A 605 1.24 20.60 35.40
CA ASP A 605 0.56 20.65 36.69
C ASP A 605 1.21 21.69 37.62
N ALA A 606 0.43 22.32 38.48
CA ALA A 606 0.97 23.09 39.60
C ALA A 606 1.15 22.14 40.80
N ASN A 607 2.40 21.78 41.11
CA ASN A 607 2.69 20.92 42.26
C ASN A 607 2.90 21.78 43.53
N LEU A 608 2.08 21.51 44.56
CA LEU A 608 2.38 21.82 45.95
C LEU A 608 2.69 20.51 46.67
N PRO A 609 3.97 20.16 46.86
CA PRO A 609 4.31 19.17 47.87
C PRO A 609 3.88 19.74 49.23
N GLY A 610 3.16 18.93 50.02
CA GLY A 610 2.91 19.12 51.45
C GLY A 610 1.72 20.01 51.86
N SER A 611 0.91 19.41 52.73
CA SER A 611 -0.21 20.03 53.45
C SER A 611 0.21 21.28 54.23
N ALA A 612 -0.68 22.27 54.26
CA ALA A 612 -0.60 23.40 55.20
C ALA A 612 -0.26 22.92 56.62
N GLY A 613 0.86 23.39 57.17
CA GLY A 613 1.26 23.14 58.56
C GLY A 613 2.43 22.18 58.77
N VAL A 614 2.98 21.53 57.72
CA VAL A 614 4.23 20.78 57.84
C VAL A 614 5.38 21.63 57.30
N PRO A 615 6.45 21.92 58.08
CA PRO A 615 7.60 22.64 57.57
C PRO A 615 8.18 21.90 56.36
N MET A 616 8.18 22.53 55.18
CA MET A 616 8.87 22.00 54.00
C MET A 616 10.37 22.08 54.26
N ALA A 617 10.96 21.02 54.81
CA ALA A 617 12.35 20.98 55.22
C ALA A 617 13.30 20.36 54.15
N SER A 618 12.98 20.48 52.86
CA SER A 618 13.81 19.91 51.78
C SER A 618 13.63 20.62 50.43
N ASN A 619 14.64 20.46 49.56
CA ASN A 619 14.59 20.93 48.16
C ASN A 619 13.49 20.21 47.38
N GLN A 620 12.81 20.94 46.48
CA GLN A 620 11.67 20.43 45.71
C GLN A 620 11.92 20.53 44.20
N ALA A 621 11.46 19.52 43.45
CA ALA A 621 11.49 19.51 42.00
C ALA A 621 10.12 19.07 41.43
N SER A 622 9.73 19.66 40.30
CA SER A 622 8.48 19.30 39.61
C SER A 622 8.73 18.56 38.30
N GLN A 623 7.69 17.91 37.77
CA GLN A 623 7.78 17.02 36.62
C GLN A 623 8.00 17.81 35.32
N ALA A 624 8.89 17.32 34.46
CA ALA A 624 9.04 17.83 33.11
C ALA A 624 7.80 17.52 32.26
N GLY A 625 7.56 18.34 31.24
CA GLY A 625 6.49 18.12 30.28
C GLY A 625 6.70 16.85 29.44
N VAL A 626 5.61 16.30 28.92
CA VAL A 626 5.62 15.11 28.06
C VAL A 626 5.70 15.50 26.59
N GLU A 627 6.55 14.83 25.80
CA GLU A 627 6.63 15.07 24.35
C GLU A 627 5.39 14.56 23.59
N PRO A 628 4.97 15.24 22.50
CA PRO A 628 5.48 16.52 22.02
C PRO A 628 4.82 17.73 22.72
N GLY A 629 5.63 18.75 23.02
CA GLY A 629 5.15 20.08 23.40
C GLY A 629 4.49 20.23 24.78
N GLY A 630 4.53 19.24 25.66
CA GLY A 630 3.96 19.34 27.01
C GLY A 630 4.62 20.43 27.88
N GLY A 631 3.82 21.14 28.67
CA GLY A 631 4.29 22.12 29.65
C GLY A 631 4.88 21.47 30.90
N GLY A 632 5.90 22.09 31.47
CA GLY A 632 6.54 21.63 32.70
C GLY A 632 5.77 22.06 33.95
N GLY A 633 5.84 21.25 35.01
CA GLY A 633 5.10 21.52 36.24
C GLY A 633 5.68 22.66 37.09
N GLY A 634 4.81 23.39 37.78
CA GLY A 634 5.22 24.42 38.75
C GLY A 634 5.75 23.81 40.05
N CYS A 635 6.62 24.53 40.77
CA CYS A 635 7.16 24.08 42.06
C CYS A 635 7.23 25.17 43.14
N LYS A 636 7.11 24.73 44.40
CA LYS A 636 7.25 25.58 45.58
C LYS A 636 8.12 24.91 46.63
N ALA A 637 8.94 25.70 47.32
CA ALA A 637 9.63 25.33 48.55
C ALA A 637 9.55 26.47 49.59
N ASN A 638 9.81 26.16 50.86
CA ASN A 638 9.89 27.17 51.92
C ASN A 638 11.16 28.02 51.81
N SER A 639 11.15 29.20 52.44
CA SER A 639 12.32 30.07 52.56
C SER A 639 13.47 29.31 53.26
N GLY A 640 14.56 29.07 52.54
CA GLY A 640 15.72 28.29 53.02
C GLY A 640 16.02 27.05 52.19
N PHE A 641 15.10 26.65 51.29
CA PHE A 641 15.27 25.51 50.38
C PHE A 641 15.19 25.94 48.92
N VAL A 642 15.70 25.09 48.04
CA VAL A 642 15.69 25.31 46.59
C VAL A 642 14.45 24.66 45.98
N SER A 643 13.76 25.37 45.11
CA SER A 643 12.72 24.80 44.26
C SER A 643 13.15 24.84 42.79
N THR A 644 12.88 23.77 42.04
CA THR A 644 13.19 23.68 40.60
C THR A 644 11.95 23.24 39.83
N SER A 645 11.53 24.03 38.85
CA SER A 645 10.34 23.72 38.07
C SER A 645 10.60 22.60 37.07
N GLY A 646 9.53 22.03 36.52
CA GLY A 646 9.62 21.16 35.37
C GLY A 646 10.00 21.94 34.13
N ALA A 647 10.92 21.40 33.32
CA ALA A 647 11.16 21.90 31.95
C ALA A 647 9.97 21.57 31.05
N GLY A 648 9.71 22.39 30.04
CA GLY A 648 8.79 22.03 28.96
C GLY A 648 9.39 20.96 28.04
N ALA A 649 8.54 20.25 27.32
CA ALA A 649 8.97 19.28 26.31
C ALA A 649 9.22 19.98 24.97
N ARG A 650 10.12 19.43 24.14
CA ARG A 650 10.35 19.92 22.77
C ARG A 650 9.13 19.71 21.87
N GLY A 651 9.07 20.49 20.81
CA GLY A 651 8.14 20.33 19.71
C GLY A 651 8.47 19.13 18.80
N ARG A 652 7.70 19.01 17.72
CA ARG A 652 7.88 17.97 16.68
C ARG A 652 7.26 18.42 15.37
N ILE A 653 7.76 17.91 14.24
CA ILE A 653 7.10 18.03 12.94
C ILE A 653 6.88 16.63 12.38
N ILE A 654 5.70 16.36 11.82
CA ILE A 654 5.44 15.21 10.96
C ILE A 654 5.06 15.74 9.58
N VAL A 655 5.72 15.22 8.55
CA VAL A 655 5.49 15.57 7.15
C VAL A 655 5.03 14.33 6.41
N ARG A 656 3.92 14.43 5.67
CA ARG A 656 3.41 13.36 4.80
C ARG A 656 3.26 13.88 3.37
N GLY A 657 3.71 13.08 2.40
CA GLY A 657 3.51 13.37 0.99
C GLY A 657 2.14 12.87 0.49
N ASN A 658 1.45 13.68 -0.30
CA ASN A 658 0.24 13.30 -1.02
C ASN A 658 0.54 13.26 -2.52
N ILE A 659 0.17 12.17 -3.18
CA ILE A 659 0.37 11.94 -4.61
C ILE A 659 -0.83 12.42 -5.41
#